data_AF-A0A5Q4C1U3-F1
#
_entry.id   AF-A0A5Q4C1U3-F1
#
_cell.length_a   1.000
_cell.length_b   1.000
_cell.length_c   1.000
_cell.angle_alpha   90.00
_cell.angle_beta   90.00
_cell.angle_gamma   90.00
#
_symmetry.space_group_name_H-M   'P 1'
#
loop_
_entity.id
_entity.type
_entity.pdbx_description
1 polymer ?
#
loop_
_entity_poly.entity_id
_entity_poly.type
_entity_poly.pdbx_seq_one_letter_code
_entity_poly.pdbx_strand_id
1 'polypeptide(L)'
;MDGHGQGLGLRDNDAQNPNQFRMTSLAEWQPAHSFARKPVNATRSAPAPAPTTPAPIGSSGGGGGGQQQYGRSPPAQFATSPQPTFSERVAAAGAAAYFPAPSTDHDHDGISSHPRPRPTPLQMHPVDYSRYSPSYSGLSTPYTGGLSTDGLSTGGLASSSKKQLYVRVDSQSSAAGLLSPPWHGGGDGHPPPPPPPPPGAVRQQSMYYPPEPLGLYNRYWHPSWNMYFFLFAGIAFALGHHFFYARLDGTVADGQIRMLRYGAALSFLSKASLASAVILAFRQRVWMTVRRKMLTLGAVDSLFAAAEDMTAIFNVEVFRQARVAMILAIYVWCTPLVVVLTSDTLTAQPATMREDTMCPAIRTLNFSQEETNDFRTTPKILNLFELSVSMWNKTSDDQSADHFFDYWIGTSWQFEEISTSAVLGKKPMVRTNASIDICGSGYNCTFSIKFQGPGYKCEELASGVGATPRKLNGADVPFNMSMLAPVGNHTYIAHATLGEYQNPQMNDSWPGGIPKIDPPFPPHLGALRTEPPLFFGYAHVDEPSLDQPSNMSDPRWATAYTPKVFGCEHRETEYEVDFAHTGLAQKTRVRSRRFLDRVVDTRYLPGVDAQDGTADNTTATPESNYILPKDVARYRRAMAYHSIGLQFRSFVNGTIFQPNTNANTKVLQTRILDQHNYLVVKDFMKEVQGLYEDIILSMFAQPRLLAVVWANDTSVKSGNEKGADMLYPCTRERTDIRYKYHARDLWAVYSVAILLAIIGVAFGLAAVREEGLVRNTRFSSIVAATRGPGLEKLPWATSPNSDHRPVAGAKVGYGLVPRDPHSGAGVETYGFGIEGDVKQPQREEAGRTPSRLGSPFQRSAFNRRWSRLSTQQM
;
A
#
# COMPACT_ATOMS: atom_id res chain seq x y z
N MET A 1 -25.50 -82.27 32.64
CA MET A 1 -25.22 -80.92 33.17
C MET A 1 -24.86 -80.04 31.98
N ASP A 2 -25.75 -79.85 31.01
CA ASP A 2 -27.06 -79.14 31.00
C ASP A 2 -26.84 -77.62 30.98
N GLY A 3 -27.30 -76.83 30.00
CA GLY A 3 -28.02 -77.11 28.75
C GLY A 3 -28.52 -75.80 28.10
N HIS A 4 -28.14 -75.62 26.83
CA HIS A 4 -28.81 -75.03 25.64
C HIS A 4 -29.58 -73.70 25.70
N GLY A 5 -29.50 -72.80 24.71
CA GLY A 5 -29.19 -72.89 23.27
C GLY A 5 -30.09 -71.86 22.54
N GLN A 6 -29.95 -71.38 21.30
CA GLN A 6 -29.15 -71.55 20.05
C GLN A 6 -29.54 -70.31 19.20
N GLY A 7 -28.86 -69.82 18.17
CA GLY A 7 -27.72 -70.24 17.36
C GLY A 7 -27.70 -69.34 16.10
N LEU A 8 -26.53 -68.80 15.72
CA LEU A 8 -25.75 -69.12 14.49
C LEU A 8 -26.13 -68.25 13.27
N GLY A 9 -25.24 -67.64 12.49
CA GLY A 9 -23.77 -67.54 12.52
C GLY A 9 -23.19 -67.12 11.15
N LEU A 10 -22.06 -66.39 11.21
CA LEU A 10 -20.88 -66.30 10.30
C LEU A 10 -21.05 -65.77 8.85
N ARG A 11 -20.23 -64.87 8.27
CA ARG A 11 -18.77 -64.51 8.22
C ARG A 11 -18.01 -65.06 6.98
N ASP A 12 -17.36 -64.10 6.31
CA ASP A 12 -16.00 -64.09 5.72
C ASP A 12 -15.65 -64.74 4.35
N ASN A 13 -15.13 -63.83 3.49
CA ASN A 13 -13.82 -63.84 2.80
C ASN A 13 -13.61 -64.37 1.36
N ASP A 14 -12.86 -63.52 0.64
CA ASP A 14 -11.81 -63.75 -0.36
C ASP A 14 -12.09 -63.86 -1.87
N ALA A 15 -11.64 -62.80 -2.56
CA ALA A 15 -10.56 -62.75 -3.55
C ALA A 15 -10.69 -63.43 -4.94
N GLN A 16 -10.16 -62.69 -5.92
CA GLN A 16 -9.49 -63.12 -7.16
C GLN A 16 -10.32 -63.55 -8.39
N ASN A 17 -10.30 -62.65 -9.38
CA ASN A 17 -10.38 -62.91 -10.83
C ASN A 17 -9.22 -63.86 -11.26
N PRO A 18 -9.38 -64.83 -12.19
CA PRO A 18 -9.17 -64.53 -13.63
C PRO A 18 -9.84 -65.46 -14.68
N ASN A 19 -10.07 -64.92 -15.88
CA ASN A 19 -10.06 -65.52 -17.23
C ASN A 19 -10.41 -67.01 -17.45
N GLN A 20 -11.50 -67.29 -18.20
CA GLN A 20 -11.44 -68.35 -19.22
C GLN A 20 -12.42 -68.16 -20.39
N PHE A 21 -11.85 -68.29 -21.59
CA PHE A 21 -12.45 -68.26 -22.92
C PHE A 21 -13.41 -69.44 -23.17
N ARG A 22 -14.48 -69.21 -23.96
CA ARG A 22 -14.93 -70.16 -25.00
C ARG A 22 -15.82 -69.50 -26.06
N MET A 23 -15.34 -69.51 -27.31
CA MET A 23 -16.12 -69.34 -28.54
C MET A 23 -16.67 -70.70 -28.99
N THR A 24 -17.91 -70.71 -29.50
CA THR A 24 -18.52 -71.61 -30.53
C THR A 24 -19.94 -71.05 -30.74
N SER A 25 -20.43 -70.54 -31.87
CA SER A 25 -20.47 -70.89 -33.31
C SER A 25 -21.86 -71.37 -33.74
N LEU A 26 -22.48 -70.52 -34.58
CA LEU A 26 -23.28 -70.81 -35.78
C LEU A 26 -24.70 -71.41 -35.73
N ALA A 27 -25.50 -70.80 -36.63
CA ALA A 27 -26.65 -71.30 -37.37
C ALA A 27 -28.00 -71.33 -36.63
N GLU A 28 -29.17 -70.99 -37.19
CA GLU A 28 -29.60 -70.50 -38.52
C GLU A 28 -31.14 -70.56 -38.44
N TRP A 29 -31.87 -69.52 -38.88
CA TRP A 29 -33.18 -69.67 -39.55
C TRP A 29 -33.72 -68.31 -40.04
N GLN A 30 -33.85 -68.20 -41.36
CA GLN A 30 -34.72 -67.27 -42.10
C GLN A 30 -35.88 -68.12 -42.73
N PRO A 31 -36.64 -67.66 -43.75
CA PRO A 31 -37.75 -66.70 -43.77
C PRO A 31 -38.99 -67.24 -44.57
N ALA A 32 -40.05 -66.43 -44.75
CA ALA A 32 -41.08 -66.51 -45.81
C ALA A 32 -42.19 -65.45 -45.53
N HIS A 33 -42.90 -64.76 -46.43
CA HIS A 33 -43.01 -64.64 -47.90
C HIS A 33 -43.91 -63.39 -48.17
N SER A 34 -43.51 -62.37 -48.96
CA SER A 34 -43.94 -62.00 -50.35
C SER A 34 -45.43 -61.73 -50.59
N PHE A 35 -45.87 -60.64 -51.27
CA PHE A 35 -45.96 -60.41 -52.74
C PHE A 35 -46.73 -59.07 -52.98
N ALA A 36 -46.76 -58.34 -54.11
CA ALA A 36 -46.33 -58.46 -55.50
C ALA A 36 -46.26 -57.06 -56.18
N ARG A 37 -45.72 -57.02 -57.40
CA ARG A 37 -45.28 -55.88 -58.23
C ARG A 37 -45.98 -55.92 -59.60
N LYS A 38 -46.16 -54.77 -60.29
CA LYS A 38 -45.91 -54.45 -61.75
C LYS A 38 -46.97 -53.52 -62.41
N PRO A 39 -46.72 -52.90 -63.59
CA PRO A 39 -45.51 -52.90 -64.44
C PRO A 39 -44.99 -51.52 -64.93
N VAL A 40 -43.84 -51.62 -65.61
CA VAL A 40 -43.00 -50.63 -66.32
C VAL A 40 -43.46 -50.48 -67.78
N ASN A 41 -43.21 -49.33 -68.41
CA ASN A 41 -42.78 -49.27 -69.82
C ASN A 41 -41.77 -48.14 -70.05
N ALA A 42 -40.78 -48.44 -70.90
CA ALA A 42 -39.55 -47.70 -71.13
C ALA A 42 -39.58 -46.89 -72.45
N THR A 43 -38.78 -45.81 -72.55
CA THR A 43 -37.96 -45.51 -73.75
C THR A 43 -36.91 -44.41 -73.48
N ARG A 44 -35.75 -44.56 -74.12
CA ARG A 44 -34.49 -43.77 -74.07
C ARG A 44 -34.56 -42.40 -74.79
N SER A 45 -33.84 -41.40 -74.28
CA SER A 45 -32.83 -40.57 -75.01
C SER A 45 -32.30 -39.40 -74.14
N ALA A 46 -30.99 -39.19 -74.05
CA ALA A 46 -30.30 -38.09 -73.35
C ALA A 46 -30.07 -36.86 -74.29
N PRO A 47 -29.42 -35.72 -73.90
CA PRO A 47 -29.16 -35.09 -72.58
C PRO A 47 -29.48 -33.55 -72.51
N ALA A 48 -29.54 -32.96 -71.29
CA ALA A 48 -29.13 -31.57 -70.87
C ALA A 48 -29.87 -31.13 -69.57
N PRO A 49 -29.53 -29.99 -68.91
CA PRO A 49 -28.32 -29.60 -68.18
C PRO A 49 -28.57 -29.48 -66.64
N ALA A 50 -27.54 -29.12 -65.88
CA ALA A 50 -27.50 -29.03 -64.40
C ALA A 50 -28.63 -28.20 -63.73
N PRO A 51 -29.01 -28.52 -62.47
CA PRO A 51 -29.73 -27.60 -61.61
C PRO A 51 -28.95 -27.16 -60.36
N THR A 52 -29.04 -25.86 -60.16
CA THR A 52 -28.58 -24.99 -59.07
C THR A 52 -29.19 -25.32 -57.70
N THR A 53 -28.36 -25.24 -56.66
CA THR A 53 -28.71 -25.12 -55.24
C THR A 53 -29.24 -23.73 -54.88
N PRO A 54 -30.30 -23.62 -54.05
CA PRO A 54 -30.58 -22.41 -53.26
C PRO A 54 -30.25 -22.56 -51.76
N ALA A 55 -29.88 -21.41 -51.20
CA ALA A 55 -29.38 -21.13 -49.86
C ALA A 55 -30.42 -21.26 -48.71
N PRO A 56 -29.97 -21.33 -47.44
CA PRO A 56 -30.86 -21.52 -46.29
C PRO A 56 -31.55 -20.23 -45.83
N ILE A 57 -32.77 -20.43 -45.34
CA ILE A 57 -33.80 -19.47 -44.97
C ILE A 57 -33.52 -18.89 -43.58
N GLY A 58 -33.37 -17.56 -43.51
CA GLY A 58 -33.59 -16.77 -42.31
C GLY A 58 -35.00 -16.18 -42.35
N SER A 59 -35.75 -16.35 -41.25
CA SER A 59 -37.10 -15.80 -41.08
C SER A 59 -37.07 -14.31 -40.76
N SER A 60 -38.09 -13.63 -41.26
CA SER A 60 -38.26 -12.19 -41.39
C SER A 60 -39.52 -11.69 -40.66
N GLY A 61 -39.61 -10.37 -40.52
CA GLY A 61 -40.87 -9.59 -40.42
C GLY A 61 -41.02 -8.84 -39.09
N GLY A 62 -41.38 -7.55 -39.03
CA GLY A 62 -41.89 -6.54 -39.97
C GLY A 62 -42.37 -5.34 -39.12
N GLY A 63 -42.74 -4.13 -39.58
CA GLY A 63 -42.92 -3.49 -40.89
C GLY A 63 -43.27 -2.00 -40.60
N GLY A 64 -42.89 -1.03 -41.43
CA GLY A 64 -43.74 -0.38 -42.45
C GLY A 64 -43.99 1.09 -42.06
N GLY A 65 -44.09 2.11 -42.91
CA GLY A 65 -43.97 2.29 -44.36
C GLY A 65 -44.14 3.79 -44.67
N GLY A 66 -43.64 4.26 -45.80
CA GLY A 66 -43.80 5.65 -46.27
C GLY A 66 -43.04 5.88 -47.58
N GLN A 67 -43.75 6.37 -48.59
CA GLN A 67 -43.50 6.18 -50.02
C GLN A 67 -42.86 7.42 -50.71
N GLN A 68 -42.34 7.23 -51.93
CA GLN A 68 -42.05 8.20 -53.03
C GLN A 68 -40.69 8.95 -53.01
N GLN A 69 -39.98 9.29 -54.11
CA GLN A 69 -39.99 8.92 -55.54
C GLN A 69 -38.80 9.67 -56.25
N TYR A 70 -38.08 8.98 -57.15
CA TYR A 70 -37.19 9.40 -58.28
C TYR A 70 -36.00 10.40 -58.16
N GLY A 71 -34.85 9.96 -58.71
CA GLY A 71 -33.79 10.80 -59.30
C GLY A 71 -32.50 10.03 -59.67
N ARG A 72 -32.20 9.87 -60.97
CA ARG A 72 -31.08 9.07 -61.56
C ARG A 72 -29.82 9.90 -61.86
N SER A 73 -28.65 9.38 -61.43
CA SER A 73 -27.30 9.31 -62.09
C SER A 73 -26.48 10.61 -62.36
N PRO A 74 -25.13 10.59 -62.61
CA PRO A 74 -24.04 9.56 -62.49
C PRO A 74 -22.76 10.07 -61.72
N PRO A 75 -21.61 9.35 -61.66
CA PRO A 75 -20.59 9.48 -60.62
C PRO A 75 -19.31 10.28 -61.00
N ALA A 76 -18.65 10.84 -59.98
CA ALA A 76 -17.25 11.32 -59.97
C ALA A 76 -16.95 11.80 -58.52
N GLN A 77 -15.80 11.67 -57.86
CA GLN A 77 -14.45 11.21 -58.17
C GLN A 77 -13.77 10.92 -56.81
N PHE A 78 -12.79 10.02 -56.77
CA PHE A 78 -11.92 9.80 -55.63
C PHE A 78 -11.18 11.08 -55.22
N ALA A 79 -11.23 11.43 -53.93
CA ALA A 79 -10.26 12.31 -53.29
C ALA A 79 -9.87 11.73 -51.93
N THR A 80 -8.66 11.19 -51.87
CA THR A 80 -7.93 10.81 -50.66
C THR A 80 -7.74 12.02 -49.74
N SER A 81 -8.17 11.91 -48.49
CA SER A 81 -7.79 12.81 -47.40
C SER A 81 -7.24 11.99 -46.22
N PRO A 82 -6.11 12.39 -45.60
CA PRO A 82 -5.48 11.61 -44.54
C PRO A 82 -6.28 11.64 -43.24
N GLN A 83 -6.36 10.48 -42.58
CA GLN A 83 -6.99 10.32 -41.26
C GLN A 83 -6.21 11.10 -40.18
N PRO A 84 -6.90 11.79 -39.25
CA PRO A 84 -6.25 12.51 -38.15
C PRO A 84 -5.66 11.54 -37.13
N THR A 85 -4.61 12.00 -36.45
CA THR A 85 -3.80 11.18 -35.53
C THR A 85 -4.50 10.95 -34.19
N PHE A 86 -4.07 9.90 -33.48
CA PHE A 86 -4.65 9.45 -32.19
C PHE A 86 -4.75 10.56 -31.13
N SER A 87 -3.82 11.53 -31.13
CA SER A 87 -3.83 12.68 -30.22
C SER A 87 -5.00 13.65 -30.46
N GLU A 88 -5.50 13.76 -31.69
CA GLU A 88 -6.61 14.66 -32.04
C GLU A 88 -7.99 14.07 -31.68
N ARG A 89 -8.10 12.73 -31.59
CA ARG A 89 -9.33 12.07 -31.10
C ARG A 89 -9.50 12.18 -29.59
N VAL A 90 -8.40 12.23 -28.84
CA VAL A 90 -8.43 12.32 -27.36
C VAL A 90 -8.81 13.73 -26.89
N ALA A 91 -8.44 14.77 -27.63
CA ALA A 91 -8.83 16.15 -27.31
C ALA A 91 -10.34 16.43 -27.53
N ALA A 92 -10.97 15.75 -28.49
CA ALA A 92 -12.40 15.91 -28.80
C ALA A 92 -13.32 15.13 -27.85
N ALA A 93 -12.81 14.10 -27.15
CA ALA A 93 -13.59 13.30 -26.20
C ALA A 93 -13.65 13.90 -24.77
N GLY A 94 -12.82 14.90 -24.45
CA GLY A 94 -12.72 15.49 -23.12
C GLY A 94 -13.72 16.61 -22.79
N ALA A 95 -14.63 16.98 -23.70
CA ALA A 95 -15.45 18.18 -23.57
C ALA A 95 -16.98 17.93 -23.48
N ALA A 96 -17.44 16.69 -23.32
CA ALA A 96 -18.86 16.37 -23.26
C ALA A 96 -19.20 15.37 -22.15
N ALA A 97 -19.42 15.87 -20.93
CA ALA A 97 -20.25 15.22 -19.90
C ALA A 97 -20.63 16.22 -18.79
N TYR A 98 -21.84 16.08 -18.24
CA TYR A 98 -22.56 16.91 -17.23
C TYR A 98 -23.39 18.07 -17.84
N PHE A 99 -24.72 18.20 -17.72
CA PHE A 99 -25.86 17.44 -17.14
C PHE A 99 -27.18 18.03 -17.74
N PRO A 100 -28.37 17.41 -17.55
CA PRO A 100 -29.61 17.75 -18.25
C PRO A 100 -30.39 18.93 -17.63
N ALA A 101 -31.21 19.57 -18.47
CA ALA A 101 -32.20 20.58 -18.11
C ALA A 101 -33.48 19.97 -17.51
N PRO A 102 -34.33 20.80 -16.86
CA PRO A 102 -35.58 21.14 -17.54
C PRO A 102 -35.93 22.65 -17.49
N SER A 103 -36.75 23.04 -18.45
CA SER A 103 -37.27 24.38 -18.79
C SER A 103 -38.52 24.78 -17.99
N THR A 104 -38.69 26.08 -17.71
CA THR A 104 -39.95 26.84 -17.85
C THR A 104 -39.74 28.37 -17.66
N ASP A 105 -40.12 29.12 -18.69
CA ASP A 105 -40.77 30.46 -18.79
C ASP A 105 -40.35 31.76 -18.07
N HIS A 106 -40.54 32.83 -18.87
CA HIS A 106 -40.82 34.26 -18.65
C HIS A 106 -39.70 35.32 -18.46
N ASP A 107 -39.56 36.12 -19.54
CA ASP A 107 -39.58 37.59 -19.68
C ASP A 107 -38.59 38.57 -19.00
N HIS A 108 -38.02 39.38 -19.91
CA HIS A 108 -37.63 40.81 -19.89
C HIS A 108 -36.36 41.36 -19.19
N ASP A 109 -35.50 41.89 -20.08
CA ASP A 109 -34.74 43.16 -20.09
C ASP A 109 -33.51 43.40 -19.19
N GLY A 110 -32.37 43.73 -19.85
CA GLY A 110 -31.23 44.43 -19.24
C GLY A 110 -29.91 44.34 -20.02
N ILE A 111 -29.61 45.38 -20.81
CA ILE A 111 -28.47 45.53 -21.75
C ILE A 111 -27.11 45.81 -21.05
N SER A 112 -26.01 45.16 -21.48
CA SER A 112 -24.82 45.82 -22.07
C SER A 112 -23.60 44.87 -22.17
N SER A 113 -22.92 44.96 -23.32
CA SER A 113 -21.80 44.12 -23.77
C SER A 113 -20.50 44.93 -23.82
N HIS A 114 -19.34 44.27 -23.63
CA HIS A 114 -18.10 44.44 -24.43
C HIS A 114 -16.94 43.52 -23.94
N PRO A 115 -15.93 43.21 -24.79
CA PRO A 115 -15.41 41.85 -24.97
C PRO A 115 -13.91 41.65 -24.65
N ARG A 116 -13.50 40.37 -24.54
CA ARG A 116 -12.09 39.92 -24.39
C ARG A 116 -11.33 39.87 -25.72
N PRO A 117 -10.01 40.14 -25.74
CA PRO A 117 -9.14 39.82 -26.88
C PRO A 117 -8.29 38.54 -26.70
N ARG A 118 -7.98 37.93 -27.86
CA ARG A 118 -7.12 36.75 -28.12
C ARG A 118 -5.60 37.06 -28.13
N PRO A 119 -4.72 36.04 -28.15
CA PRO A 119 -3.25 36.17 -28.09
C PRO A 119 -2.50 35.89 -29.42
N THR A 120 -1.21 36.31 -29.50
CA THR A 120 0.01 35.69 -30.14
C THR A 120 1.08 36.78 -30.44
N PRO A 121 2.38 36.50 -30.74
CA PRO A 121 3.26 35.32 -30.50
C PRO A 121 4.69 35.66 -29.95
N LEU A 122 5.53 34.62 -29.80
CA LEU A 122 6.91 34.56 -29.24
C LEU A 122 8.04 35.07 -30.17
N GLN A 123 9.14 35.57 -29.56
CA GLN A 123 10.51 35.59 -30.12
C GLN A 123 11.58 35.39 -29.01
N MET A 124 12.56 34.51 -29.27
CA MET A 124 13.77 34.16 -28.46
C MET A 124 14.98 35.01 -28.90
N HIS A 125 15.87 35.53 -28.03
CA HIS A 125 17.12 34.96 -27.42
C HIS A 125 17.92 36.16 -26.81
N PRO A 126 19.04 36.03 -26.05
CA PRO A 126 19.65 34.94 -25.29
C PRO A 126 19.98 35.33 -23.81
N VAL A 127 20.66 34.40 -23.13
CA VAL A 127 20.79 34.23 -21.67
C VAL A 127 22.02 34.92 -21.09
N ASP A 128 21.89 35.50 -19.89
CA ASP A 128 23.00 35.67 -18.94
C ASP A 128 22.61 35.19 -17.52
N TYR A 129 23.51 34.41 -16.92
CA TYR A 129 23.31 33.62 -15.70
C TYR A 129 23.30 34.45 -14.42
N SER A 130 22.31 34.26 -13.53
CA SER A 130 22.50 34.50 -12.09
C SER A 130 21.60 33.64 -11.17
N ARG A 131 22.31 32.82 -10.39
CA ARG A 131 22.08 32.31 -9.02
C ARG A 131 20.64 32.04 -8.51
N TYR A 132 20.43 30.75 -8.28
CA TYR A 132 19.39 30.07 -7.51
C TYR A 132 19.53 30.27 -5.98
N SER A 133 18.42 30.48 -5.27
CA SER A 133 18.08 29.78 -4.01
C SER A 133 16.60 29.97 -3.62
N PRO A 134 15.93 28.95 -3.06
CA PRO A 134 14.48 28.88 -2.91
C PRO A 134 14.00 29.03 -1.46
N SER A 135 12.72 29.37 -1.27
CA SER A 135 12.00 29.07 -0.02
C SER A 135 10.52 28.77 -0.26
N TYR A 136 10.13 27.63 0.30
CA TYR A 136 8.82 27.01 0.38
C TYR A 136 7.76 27.85 1.10
N SER A 137 6.50 27.66 0.67
CA SER A 137 5.28 27.87 1.44
C SER A 137 4.73 26.52 1.92
N GLY A 138 4.33 26.46 3.19
CA GLY A 138 3.66 25.32 3.81
C GLY A 138 2.14 25.47 3.72
N LEU A 139 1.48 24.36 3.38
CA LEU A 139 0.03 24.19 3.40
C LEU A 139 -0.32 23.43 4.70
N SER A 140 -1.29 23.93 5.46
CA SER A 140 -1.87 23.21 6.60
C SER A 140 -3.36 23.52 6.73
N THR A 141 -4.16 22.48 6.90
CA THR A 141 -5.54 22.50 7.44
C THR A 141 -5.71 21.25 8.35
N PRO A 142 -6.84 21.07 9.09
CA PRO A 142 -7.00 21.51 10.49
C PRO A 142 -7.49 20.38 11.43
N TYR A 143 -7.57 20.59 12.75
CA TYR A 143 -8.72 20.19 13.60
C TYR A 143 -8.61 20.65 15.06
N THR A 144 -9.81 20.76 15.66
CA THR A 144 -10.23 20.95 17.06
C THR A 144 -10.28 22.37 17.63
N GLY A 145 -11.51 22.78 17.91
CA GLY A 145 -11.91 24.09 18.46
C GLY A 145 -12.04 24.12 19.97
N GLY A 146 -12.50 25.27 20.47
CA GLY A 146 -12.81 25.49 21.88
C GLY A 146 -12.97 26.97 22.22
N LEU A 147 -14.24 27.42 22.19
CA LEU A 147 -14.89 28.51 22.91
C LEU A 147 -14.20 29.87 23.13
N SER A 148 -14.89 30.90 22.60
CA SER A 148 -14.78 32.31 22.96
C SER A 148 -15.46 32.61 24.30
N THR A 149 -14.85 33.48 25.11
CA THR A 149 -15.57 34.45 25.94
C THR A 149 -14.81 35.77 25.95
N ASP A 150 -15.58 36.82 25.69
CA ASP A 150 -15.22 38.23 25.58
C ASP A 150 -14.57 38.83 26.83
N GLY A 151 -13.87 39.95 26.64
CA GLY A 151 -13.97 41.05 27.61
C GLY A 151 -12.67 41.75 28.00
N LEU A 152 -12.46 42.90 27.35
CA LEU A 152 -11.95 44.16 27.91
C LEU A 152 -10.53 44.63 27.56
N SER A 153 -10.57 45.84 26.99
CA SER A 153 -9.57 46.75 26.47
C SER A 153 -8.54 47.21 27.52
N THR A 154 -7.30 47.52 27.18
CA THR A 154 -6.74 48.71 26.49
C THR A 154 -5.22 48.50 26.55
N GLY A 155 -4.30 48.91 25.68
CA GLY A 155 -4.24 49.83 24.56
C GLY A 155 -2.73 50.07 24.28
N GLY A 156 -2.36 50.26 23.01
CA GLY A 156 -1.19 51.08 22.66
C GLY A 156 0.17 50.39 22.44
N LEU A 157 0.51 50.29 21.15
CA LEU A 157 1.78 50.75 20.52
C LEU A 157 2.92 49.75 20.20
N ALA A 158 3.16 49.71 18.88
CA ALA A 158 4.45 49.74 18.18
C ALA A 158 5.30 48.45 18.06
N SER A 159 5.09 47.77 16.93
CA SER A 159 6.07 47.30 15.94
C SER A 159 7.56 47.54 16.23
N SER A 160 8.39 46.48 16.19
CA SER A 160 9.53 46.39 15.26
C SER A 160 10.27 45.04 15.34
N SER A 161 10.16 44.26 14.26
CA SER A 161 11.21 43.52 13.54
C SER A 161 12.38 42.88 14.32
N LYS A 162 12.30 41.56 14.55
CA LYS A 162 13.47 40.70 14.84
C LYS A 162 14.04 40.10 13.55
N LYS A 163 15.27 40.50 13.21
CA LYS A 163 16.15 39.81 12.25
C LYS A 163 16.73 38.56 12.90
N GLN A 164 16.59 37.42 12.23
CA GLN A 164 17.35 36.18 12.48
C GLN A 164 18.82 36.37 12.07
N LEU A 165 19.74 35.93 12.93
CA LEU A 165 21.15 35.72 12.60
C LEU A 165 21.51 34.25 12.90
N TYR A 166 22.11 33.60 11.91
CA TYR A 166 22.62 32.23 11.93
C TYR A 166 23.69 32.04 13.03
N VAL A 167 23.56 30.99 13.84
CA VAL A 167 24.58 30.55 14.81
C VAL A 167 25.30 29.33 14.24
N ARG A 168 26.59 29.52 13.92
CA ARG A 168 27.57 28.48 13.69
C ARG A 168 28.04 27.98 15.06
N VAL A 169 27.82 26.71 15.34
CA VAL A 169 28.29 26.06 16.57
C VAL A 169 29.71 25.56 16.30
N ASP A 170 30.70 26.35 16.68
CA ASP A 170 32.06 25.86 16.88
C ASP A 170 32.28 25.65 18.38
N SER A 171 32.70 24.44 18.69
CA SER A 171 33.04 23.96 20.02
C SER A 171 34.42 24.47 20.45
N GLN A 172 34.49 24.80 21.74
CA GLN A 172 35.67 24.99 22.60
C GLN A 172 36.10 26.44 22.92
N SER A 173 36.37 26.57 24.23
CA SER A 173 37.33 27.47 24.87
C SER A 173 36.88 28.88 25.22
N SER A 174 36.79 29.07 26.52
CA SER A 174 36.75 30.35 27.22
C SER A 174 37.91 31.24 26.75
N ALA A 175 37.61 32.21 25.89
CA ALA A 175 38.44 33.37 25.61
C ALA A 175 37.64 34.62 26.02
N ALA A 176 37.54 34.85 27.33
CA ALA A 176 37.11 36.13 27.86
C ALA A 176 38.31 37.09 27.74
N GLY A 177 38.40 37.74 26.59
CA GLY A 177 39.42 38.72 26.29
C GLY A 177 39.31 39.08 24.83
N LEU A 178 38.41 39.99 24.50
CA LEU A 178 38.38 40.87 23.32
C LEU A 178 37.03 41.59 23.28
N LEU A 179 36.83 42.55 24.17
CA LEU A 179 35.86 43.63 24.02
C LEU A 179 36.54 44.94 24.42
N SER A 180 37.35 45.47 23.51
CA SER A 180 37.59 46.92 23.45
C SER A 180 36.43 47.52 22.65
N PRO A 181 35.77 48.60 23.10
CA PRO A 181 34.78 49.30 22.29
C PRO A 181 35.45 49.90 21.03
N PRO A 182 34.75 49.92 19.87
CA PRO A 182 35.27 50.55 18.68
C PRO A 182 35.29 52.07 18.81
N TRP A 183 36.43 52.67 18.47
CA TRP A 183 36.52 54.08 18.09
C TRP A 183 35.74 54.29 16.78
N HIS A 184 34.66 55.06 16.83
CA HIS A 184 34.11 55.72 15.65
C HIS A 184 34.66 57.14 15.60
N GLY A 185 35.42 57.44 14.55
CA GLY A 185 35.78 58.80 14.16
C GLY A 185 34.76 59.36 13.16
N GLY A 186 34.55 60.67 13.24
CA GLY A 186 34.13 61.52 12.12
C GLY A 186 32.67 61.96 12.12
N GLY A 187 32.39 63.10 12.77
CA GLY A 187 31.14 63.84 12.64
C GLY A 187 31.15 65.05 13.58
N ASP A 188 31.25 66.24 13.01
CA ASP A 188 31.62 67.51 13.65
C ASP A 188 30.70 67.96 14.79
N GLY A 189 31.31 68.47 15.86
CA GLY A 189 30.62 69.18 16.93
C GLY A 189 31.42 69.16 18.24
N HIS A 190 32.13 70.26 18.55
CA HIS A 190 32.74 70.46 19.87
C HIS A 190 31.67 70.67 20.95
N PRO A 191 31.82 70.04 22.13
CA PRO A 191 31.58 70.72 23.41
C PRO A 191 32.78 70.62 24.38
N PRO A 192 32.81 71.44 25.46
CA PRO A 192 34.03 71.97 26.10
C PRO A 192 34.70 71.03 27.14
N PRO A 193 35.93 71.34 27.59
CA PRO A 193 36.71 70.45 28.46
C PRO A 193 36.18 70.39 29.91
N PRO A 194 36.27 69.23 30.59
CA PRO A 194 35.96 69.10 32.01
C PRO A 194 37.08 69.67 32.91
N PRO A 195 36.76 70.15 34.13
CA PRO A 195 37.70 70.84 35.02
C PRO A 195 38.71 69.90 35.70
N PRO A 196 39.84 70.43 36.21
CA PRO A 196 40.89 69.62 36.83
C PRO A 196 40.50 69.09 38.22
N PRO A 197 40.95 67.89 38.61
CA PRO A 197 40.69 67.32 39.93
C PRO A 197 41.56 67.96 41.04
N PRO A 198 41.10 67.97 42.30
CA PRO A 198 41.81 68.59 43.42
C PRO A 198 43.07 67.80 43.83
N PRO A 199 44.09 68.48 44.39
CA PRO A 199 45.34 67.85 44.79
C PRO A 199 45.19 67.13 46.14
N GLY A 200 45.42 65.80 46.17
CA GLY A 200 45.47 65.05 47.43
C GLY A 200 45.03 63.58 47.41
N ALA A 201 44.85 62.93 46.27
CA ALA A 201 44.46 61.51 46.24
C ALA A 201 45.69 60.58 46.24
N VAL A 202 45.94 59.94 47.38
CA VAL A 202 46.78 58.74 47.50
C VAL A 202 46.30 57.70 46.48
N ARG A 203 47.23 57.14 45.69
CA ARG A 203 46.96 56.09 44.71
C ARG A 203 46.56 54.81 45.45
N GLN A 204 45.30 54.69 45.85
CA GLN A 204 44.71 53.42 46.30
C GLN A 204 44.72 52.47 45.10
N GLN A 205 45.56 51.43 45.18
CA GLN A 205 45.48 50.29 44.30
C GLN A 205 44.07 49.69 44.45
N SER A 206 43.24 49.89 43.43
CA SER A 206 41.92 49.26 43.32
C SER A 206 42.11 47.75 43.26
N MET A 207 41.85 47.08 44.40
CA MET A 207 41.77 45.64 44.52
C MET A 207 40.52 45.19 43.75
N TYR A 208 40.70 44.66 42.54
CA TYR A 208 39.63 44.14 41.71
C TYR A 208 39.06 42.86 42.37
N TYR A 209 37.83 42.94 42.87
CA TYR A 209 37.05 41.77 43.31
C TYR A 209 36.33 41.19 42.08
N PRO A 210 36.59 39.94 41.67
CA PRO A 210 35.74 39.27 40.69
C PRO A 210 34.36 39.02 41.30
N PRO A 211 33.27 39.03 40.50
CA PRO A 211 31.93 38.77 41.00
C PRO A 211 31.85 37.37 41.64
N GLU A 212 31.26 37.30 42.84
CA GLU A 212 31.04 36.03 43.55
C GLU A 212 30.20 35.06 42.71
N PRO A 213 30.63 33.81 42.50
CA PRO A 213 29.71 32.77 42.07
C PRO A 213 28.85 32.35 43.28
N LEU A 214 27.53 32.62 43.21
CA LEU A 214 26.45 31.99 43.99
C LEU A 214 26.89 31.30 45.30
N GLY A 215 27.13 32.09 46.36
CA GLY A 215 27.56 31.63 47.69
C GLY A 215 26.61 30.67 48.43
N LEU A 216 25.46 30.30 47.84
CA LEU A 216 24.55 29.28 48.36
C LEU A 216 25.02 27.84 48.09
N TYR A 217 25.80 27.60 47.03
CA TYR A 217 26.21 26.24 46.63
C TYR A 217 27.28 25.65 47.56
N ASN A 218 28.11 26.49 48.19
CA ASN A 218 29.36 26.06 48.81
C ASN A 218 29.25 25.71 50.31
N ARG A 219 28.07 25.88 50.93
CA ARG A 219 27.88 25.59 52.38
C ARG A 219 27.50 24.13 52.67
N TYR A 220 26.93 23.42 51.69
CA TYR A 220 26.42 22.05 51.85
C TYR A 220 26.91 21.05 50.79
N TRP A 221 27.65 21.49 49.76
CA TRP A 221 28.07 20.63 48.65
C TRP A 221 29.58 20.41 48.63
N HIS A 222 30.03 19.19 48.96
CA HIS A 222 31.44 18.84 48.89
C HIS A 222 31.85 18.60 47.42
N PRO A 223 33.00 19.12 46.93
CA PRO A 223 33.45 18.91 45.55
C PRO A 223 33.52 17.44 45.10
N SER A 224 33.74 16.50 46.03
CA SER A 224 33.70 15.05 45.77
C SER A 224 32.32 14.53 45.35
N TRP A 225 31.23 15.23 45.71
CA TRP A 225 29.86 14.83 45.40
C TRP A 225 29.52 14.99 43.91
N ASN A 226 30.27 15.84 43.19
CA ASN A 226 30.11 16.02 41.76
C ASN A 226 30.30 14.71 40.97
N MET A 227 31.23 13.85 41.39
CA MET A 227 31.46 12.54 40.74
C MET A 227 30.22 11.64 40.82
N TYR A 228 29.58 11.58 41.98
CA TYR A 228 28.37 10.79 42.17
C TYR A 228 27.16 11.42 41.49
N PHE A 229 27.03 12.74 41.59
CA PHE A 229 25.94 13.48 40.96
C PHE A 229 25.90 13.21 39.45
N PHE A 230 27.03 13.36 38.76
CA PHE A 230 27.10 13.10 37.32
C PHE A 230 26.91 11.62 36.96
N LEU A 231 27.34 10.69 37.82
CA LEU A 231 27.10 9.26 37.62
C LEU A 231 25.60 8.93 37.69
N PHE A 232 24.92 9.38 38.76
CA PHE A 232 23.49 9.15 38.94
C PHE A 232 22.65 9.90 37.91
N ALA A 233 23.03 11.12 37.53
CA ALA A 233 22.39 11.85 36.43
C ALA A 233 22.52 11.08 35.11
N GLY A 234 23.69 10.51 34.83
CA GLY A 234 23.93 9.68 33.64
C GLY A 234 23.05 8.43 33.56
N ILE A 235 22.87 7.74 34.70
CA ILE A 235 21.97 6.59 34.84
C ILE A 235 20.51 7.02 34.68
N ALA A 236 20.12 8.13 35.31
CA ALA A 236 18.76 8.66 35.21
C ALA A 236 18.38 9.03 33.77
N PHE A 237 19.28 9.68 33.01
CA PHE A 237 19.05 9.97 31.60
C PHE A 237 19.00 8.70 30.74
N ALA A 238 19.81 7.68 31.04
CA ALA A 238 19.75 6.39 30.35
C ALA A 238 18.40 5.68 30.58
N LEU A 239 17.91 5.67 31.82
CA LEU A 239 16.57 5.15 32.16
C LEU A 239 15.47 5.97 31.48
N GLY A 240 15.59 7.30 31.49
CA GLY A 240 14.67 8.19 30.78
C GLY A 240 14.62 7.90 29.28
N HIS A 241 15.77 7.62 28.66
CA HIS A 241 15.86 7.21 27.27
C HIS A 241 15.13 5.88 27.02
N HIS A 242 15.36 4.88 27.89
CA HIS A 242 14.67 3.60 27.81
C HIS A 242 13.15 3.74 27.91
N PHE A 243 12.64 4.42 28.93
CA PHE A 243 11.19 4.57 29.12
C PHE A 243 10.55 5.43 28.02
N PHE A 244 11.28 6.42 27.51
CA PHE A 244 10.82 7.21 26.37
C PHE A 244 10.63 6.35 25.11
N TYR A 245 11.60 5.50 24.78
CA TYR A 245 11.49 4.59 23.64
C TYR A 245 10.48 3.46 23.87
N ALA A 246 10.39 2.93 25.09
CA ALA A 246 9.39 1.93 25.44
C ALA A 246 7.95 2.45 25.28
N ARG A 247 7.71 3.75 25.56
CA ARG A 247 6.41 4.39 25.34
C ARG A 247 6.08 4.56 23.84
N LEU A 248 7.09 4.69 22.99
CA LEU A 248 6.91 4.84 21.55
C LEU A 248 6.74 3.49 20.84
N ASP A 249 7.21 2.38 21.41
CA ASP A 249 7.15 1.08 20.76
C ASP A 249 5.72 0.69 20.38
N GLY A 250 5.54 0.33 19.10
CA GLY A 250 4.24 -0.06 18.56
C GLY A 250 3.26 1.09 18.28
N THR A 251 3.59 2.35 18.60
CA THR A 251 2.76 3.51 18.23
C THR A 251 3.04 3.95 16.80
N VAL A 252 2.08 4.66 16.19
CA VAL A 252 2.26 5.28 14.87
C VAL A 252 3.43 6.28 14.93
N ALA A 253 4.26 6.29 13.88
CA ALA A 253 5.50 7.07 13.81
C ALA A 253 5.27 8.57 13.53
N ASP A 254 4.41 9.20 14.32
CA ASP A 254 4.02 10.59 14.14
C ASP A 254 5.15 11.55 14.56
N GLY A 255 5.62 12.35 13.60
CA GLY A 255 6.73 13.27 13.84
C GLY A 255 8.05 12.53 14.12
N GLN A 256 8.35 11.51 13.31
CA GLN A 256 9.55 10.66 13.36
C GLN A 256 10.82 11.41 13.77
N ILE A 257 11.17 12.48 13.04
CA ILE A 257 12.40 13.26 13.26
C ILE A 257 12.43 13.89 14.67
N ARG A 258 11.28 14.36 15.17
CA ARG A 258 11.20 15.00 16.48
C ARG A 258 11.43 13.99 17.61
N MET A 259 10.80 12.81 17.53
CA MET A 259 10.98 11.79 18.56
C MET A 259 12.40 11.22 18.57
N LEU A 260 13.01 11.01 17.39
CA LEU A 260 14.42 10.61 17.29
C LEU A 260 15.36 11.66 17.89
N ARG A 261 15.10 12.96 17.68
CA ARG A 261 15.88 14.05 18.30
C ARG A 261 15.80 14.05 19.82
N TYR A 262 14.64 13.76 20.41
CA TYR A 262 14.52 13.64 21.87
C TYR A 262 15.32 12.45 22.41
N GLY A 263 15.31 11.31 21.73
CA GLY A 263 16.16 10.17 22.09
C GLY A 263 17.65 10.50 22.00
N ALA A 264 18.08 11.14 20.91
CA ALA A 264 19.46 11.60 20.75
C ALA A 264 19.88 12.60 21.84
N ALA A 265 18.98 13.51 22.25
CA ALA A 265 19.24 14.44 23.34
C ALA A 265 19.41 13.73 24.69
N LEU A 266 18.52 12.79 25.02
CA LEU A 266 18.63 11.97 26.25
C LEU A 266 19.92 11.13 26.26
N SER A 267 20.27 10.57 25.10
CA SER A 267 21.53 9.84 24.94
C SER A 267 22.75 10.73 25.12
N PHE A 268 22.76 11.91 24.52
CA PHE A 268 23.84 12.88 24.69
C PHE A 268 23.99 13.34 26.15
N LEU A 269 22.88 13.62 26.83
CA LEU A 269 22.84 14.00 28.25
C LEU A 269 23.40 12.88 29.15
N SER A 270 23.00 11.63 28.91
CA SER A 270 23.57 10.47 29.61
C SER A 270 25.08 10.38 29.38
N LYS A 271 25.52 10.43 28.12
CA LYS A 271 26.93 10.38 27.73
C LYS A 271 27.75 11.51 28.37
N ALA A 272 27.28 12.75 28.30
CA ALA A 272 27.96 13.90 28.86
C ALA A 272 28.10 13.79 30.38
N SER A 273 27.07 13.28 31.06
CA SER A 273 27.09 13.07 32.51
C SER A 273 28.05 11.93 32.90
N LEU A 274 27.99 10.77 32.26
CA LEU A 274 28.92 9.66 32.52
C LEU A 274 30.39 10.04 32.23
N ALA A 275 30.64 10.72 31.11
CA ALA A 275 31.97 11.22 30.77
C ALA A 275 32.48 12.23 31.82
N SER A 276 31.63 13.15 32.27
CA SER A 276 31.99 14.14 33.30
C SER A 276 32.34 13.48 34.64
N ALA A 277 31.59 12.45 35.04
CA ALA A 277 31.90 11.66 36.25
C ALA A 277 33.28 11.01 36.16
N VAL A 278 33.61 10.41 35.01
CA VAL A 278 34.91 9.75 34.78
C VAL A 278 36.05 10.75 34.64
N ILE A 279 35.84 11.91 34.00
CA ILE A 279 36.85 12.98 33.92
C ILE A 279 37.20 13.49 35.31
N LEU A 280 36.21 13.70 36.18
CA LEU A 280 36.48 14.08 37.57
C LEU A 280 37.28 13.01 38.32
N ALA A 281 36.96 11.73 38.12
CA ALA A 281 37.72 10.61 38.68
C ALA A 281 39.16 10.54 38.15
N PHE A 282 39.33 10.76 36.85
CA PHE A 282 40.62 10.81 36.16
C PHE A 282 41.53 11.87 36.76
N ARG A 283 41.01 13.09 36.98
CA ARG A 283 41.78 14.18 37.62
C ARG A 283 42.37 13.76 38.97
N GLN A 284 41.59 13.09 39.82
CA GLN A 284 42.08 12.61 41.12
C GLN A 284 43.15 11.52 40.95
N ARG A 285 42.98 10.65 39.94
CA ARG A 285 43.93 9.57 39.65
C ARG A 285 45.25 10.07 39.08
N VAL A 286 45.24 11.13 38.27
CA VAL A 286 46.45 11.79 37.76
C VAL A 286 47.30 12.31 38.92
N TRP A 287 46.68 13.07 39.83
CA TRP A 287 47.36 13.61 41.01
C TRP A 287 47.98 12.54 41.89
N MET A 288 47.23 11.47 42.15
CA MET A 288 47.73 10.35 42.94
C MET A 288 48.88 9.61 42.25
N THR A 289 48.88 9.53 40.92
CA THR A 289 49.96 8.90 40.16
C THR A 289 51.25 9.73 40.22
N VAL A 290 51.16 11.05 40.00
CA VAL A 290 52.31 11.97 40.08
C VAL A 290 52.93 11.98 41.48
N ARG A 291 52.11 11.81 42.53
CA ARG A 291 52.60 11.70 43.91
C ARG A 291 53.37 10.40 44.19
N ARG A 292 52.95 9.29 43.59
CA ARG A 292 53.48 7.95 43.90
C ARG A 292 54.61 7.49 42.98
N LYS A 293 54.72 8.07 41.78
CA LYS A 293 55.65 7.62 40.75
C LYS A 293 56.39 8.79 40.15
N MET A 294 57.71 8.63 40.01
CA MET A 294 58.55 9.58 39.30
C MET A 294 58.40 9.34 37.80
N LEU A 295 57.93 10.36 37.08
CA LEU A 295 57.68 10.34 35.64
C LEU A 295 58.60 11.35 34.95
N THR A 296 58.97 11.11 33.68
CA THR A 296 59.64 12.14 32.88
C THR A 296 58.72 13.35 32.67
N LEU A 297 59.30 14.53 32.45
CA LEU A 297 58.51 15.76 32.26
C LEU A 297 57.53 15.63 31.08
N GLY A 298 57.95 14.99 29.98
CA GLY A 298 57.07 14.70 28.83
C GLY A 298 55.96 13.70 29.15
N ALA A 299 56.20 12.73 30.04
CA ALA A 299 55.18 11.80 30.51
C ALA A 299 54.17 12.48 31.45
N VAL A 300 54.59 13.42 32.29
CA VAL A 300 53.67 14.23 33.11
C VAL A 300 52.79 15.11 32.23
N ASP A 301 53.37 15.81 31.25
CA ASP A 301 52.64 16.64 30.30
C ASP A 301 51.59 15.82 29.53
N SER A 302 52.00 14.66 29.00
CA SER A 302 51.09 13.70 28.36
C SER A 302 49.99 13.22 29.32
N LEU A 303 50.30 12.93 30.59
CA LEU A 303 49.34 12.45 31.57
C LEU A 303 48.26 13.49 31.91
N PHE A 304 48.61 14.77 32.00
CA PHE A 304 47.63 15.84 32.22
C PHE A 304 46.82 16.16 30.96
N ALA A 305 47.41 15.98 29.77
CA ALA A 305 46.74 16.20 28.49
C ALA A 305 45.82 15.04 28.06
N ALA A 306 45.99 13.81 28.57
CA ALA A 306 45.37 12.60 28.02
C ALA A 306 43.82 12.59 27.91
N ALA A 307 43.10 13.40 28.69
CA ALA A 307 41.64 13.53 28.59
C ALA A 307 41.17 14.53 27.51
N GLU A 308 42.08 15.39 27.02
CA GLU A 308 41.82 16.47 26.07
C GLU A 308 42.59 16.25 24.74
N ASP A 309 43.74 15.58 24.78
CA ASP A 309 44.57 15.20 23.65
C ASP A 309 44.74 13.66 23.57
N MET A 310 44.29 13.09 22.46
CA MET A 310 44.37 11.65 22.19
C MET A 310 45.81 11.19 21.90
N THR A 311 46.68 12.07 21.40
CA THR A 311 48.08 11.71 21.07
C THR A 311 48.88 11.36 22.32
N ALA A 312 48.53 11.99 23.45
CA ALA A 312 49.12 11.74 24.76
C ALA A 312 48.88 10.31 25.28
N ILE A 313 47.90 9.59 24.73
CA ILE A 313 47.62 8.19 25.09
C ILE A 313 48.68 7.22 24.57
N PHE A 314 49.35 7.56 23.47
CA PHE A 314 50.37 6.72 22.85
C PHE A 314 51.75 6.82 23.53
N ASN A 315 51.88 7.61 24.59
CA ASN A 315 53.09 7.65 25.38
C ASN A 315 53.23 6.36 26.21
N VAL A 316 54.09 5.45 25.75
CA VAL A 316 54.33 4.13 26.35
C VAL A 316 54.75 4.20 27.81
N GLU A 317 55.49 5.25 28.20
CA GLU A 317 55.90 5.46 29.59
C GLU A 317 54.68 5.70 30.49
N VAL A 318 53.77 6.57 30.06
CA VAL A 318 52.53 6.88 30.77
C VAL A 318 51.61 5.67 30.80
N PHE A 319 51.48 4.93 29.71
CA PHE A 319 50.66 3.73 29.66
C PHE A 319 51.16 2.65 30.63
N ARG A 320 52.48 2.47 30.74
CA ARG A 320 53.07 1.48 31.66
C ARG A 320 52.93 1.91 33.13
N GLN A 321 53.14 3.19 33.41
CA GLN A 321 53.22 3.70 34.78
C GLN A 321 51.88 4.17 35.36
N ALA A 322 50.98 4.70 34.52
CA ALA A 322 49.69 5.29 34.89
C ALA A 322 48.48 4.51 34.31
N ARG A 323 48.56 3.17 34.30
CA ARG A 323 47.56 2.26 33.66
C ARG A 323 46.09 2.63 33.93
N VAL A 324 45.76 2.89 35.19
CA VAL A 324 44.37 3.21 35.59
C VAL A 324 43.92 4.56 35.00
N ALA A 325 44.77 5.59 35.03
CA ALA A 325 44.46 6.89 34.44
C ALA A 325 44.28 6.78 32.91
N MET A 326 45.11 5.97 32.25
CA MET A 326 45.00 5.75 30.80
C MET A 326 43.75 5.00 30.38
N ILE A 327 43.33 3.98 31.14
CA ILE A 327 42.06 3.28 30.88
C ILE A 327 40.86 4.24 31.02
N LEU A 328 40.90 5.14 32.00
CA LEU A 328 39.86 6.16 32.17
C LEU A 328 39.86 7.19 31.03
N ALA A 329 41.04 7.61 30.56
CA ALA A 329 41.15 8.47 29.38
C ALA A 329 40.59 7.79 28.12
N ILE A 330 40.94 6.51 27.88
CA ILE A 330 40.39 5.73 26.75
C ILE A 330 38.86 5.65 26.83
N TYR A 331 38.30 5.40 28.01
CA TYR A 331 36.84 5.42 28.18
C TYR A 331 36.23 6.76 27.73
N VAL A 332 36.80 7.90 28.13
CA VAL A 332 36.32 9.24 27.75
C VAL A 332 36.28 9.39 26.22
N TRP A 333 37.33 8.93 25.53
CA TRP A 333 37.39 8.93 24.06
C TRP A 333 36.43 7.94 23.39
N CYS A 334 36.09 6.83 24.05
CA CYS A 334 35.09 5.88 23.57
C CYS A 334 33.64 6.30 23.85
N THR A 335 33.39 7.28 24.73
CA THR A 335 32.02 7.70 25.05
C THR A 335 31.16 8.19 23.87
N PRO A 336 31.66 8.78 22.77
CA PRO A 336 30.85 9.08 21.59
C PRO A 336 30.13 7.86 21.00
N LEU A 337 30.70 6.65 21.13
CA LEU A 337 30.06 5.41 20.68
C LEU A 337 28.73 5.14 21.38
N VAL A 338 28.57 5.60 22.63
CA VAL A 338 27.30 5.49 23.37
C VAL A 338 26.19 6.20 22.61
N VAL A 339 26.44 7.41 22.10
CA VAL A 339 25.43 8.18 21.35
C VAL A 339 25.13 7.54 20.00
N VAL A 340 26.17 7.12 19.28
CA VAL A 340 26.02 6.50 17.95
C VAL A 340 25.20 5.21 18.03
N LEU A 341 25.57 4.29 18.91
CA LEU A 341 24.93 2.98 19.00
C LEU A 341 23.53 3.04 19.61
N THR A 342 23.28 3.96 20.56
CA THR A 342 21.94 4.11 21.15
C THR A 342 20.95 4.79 20.21
N SER A 343 21.42 5.61 19.26
CA SER A 343 20.55 6.30 18.29
C SER A 343 19.85 5.36 17.31
N ASP A 344 20.39 4.16 17.09
CA ASP A 344 19.84 3.15 16.16
C ASP A 344 18.82 2.20 16.83
N THR A 345 18.55 2.39 18.12
CA THR A 345 17.72 1.45 18.89
C THR A 345 16.20 1.70 18.76
N LEU A 346 15.80 2.78 18.08
CA LEU A 346 14.42 3.06 17.71
C LEU A 346 14.34 3.24 16.19
N THR A 347 13.66 2.30 15.53
CA THR A 347 13.46 2.35 14.08
C THR A 347 12.00 2.63 13.75
N ALA A 348 11.74 3.19 12.57
CA ALA A 348 10.38 3.37 12.06
C ALA A 348 10.22 2.40 10.90
N GLN A 349 9.38 1.39 11.07
CA GLN A 349 9.19 0.33 10.08
C GLN A 349 7.71 0.17 9.72
N PRO A 350 7.38 -0.23 8.47
CA PRO A 350 6.03 -0.60 8.11
C PRO A 350 5.55 -1.77 8.96
N ALA A 351 4.42 -1.60 9.63
CA ALA A 351 3.77 -2.65 10.41
C ALA A 351 2.31 -2.77 9.99
N THR A 352 1.90 -3.98 9.64
CA THR A 352 0.51 -4.28 9.32
C THR A 352 -0.22 -4.67 10.60
N MET A 353 -1.19 -3.85 11.01
CA MET A 353 -2.14 -4.21 12.06
C MET A 353 -3.28 -4.98 11.42
N ARG A 354 -3.62 -6.13 12.00
CA ARG A 354 -4.81 -6.91 11.66
C ARG A 354 -5.77 -6.85 12.83
N GLU A 355 -7.02 -6.53 12.56
CA GLU A 355 -8.10 -6.46 13.54
C GLU A 355 -9.30 -7.25 13.04
N ASP A 356 -9.75 -8.23 13.82
CA ASP A 356 -11.03 -8.88 13.58
C ASP A 356 -12.13 -8.03 14.23
N THR A 357 -13.04 -7.52 13.41
CA THR A 357 -14.06 -6.56 13.82
C THR A 357 -15.33 -6.74 13.00
N MET A 358 -16.29 -5.83 13.13
CA MET A 358 -17.53 -5.84 12.37
C MET A 358 -17.54 -4.69 11.36
N CYS A 359 -17.71 -5.00 10.08
CA CYS A 359 -17.75 -4.02 8.99
C CYS A 359 -19.20 -3.79 8.54
N PRO A 360 -19.59 -2.54 8.24
CA PRO A 360 -20.89 -2.24 7.65
C PRO A 360 -20.91 -2.55 6.14
N ALA A 361 -22.06 -2.31 5.51
CA ALA A 361 -22.23 -2.32 4.05
C ALA A 361 -21.97 -3.65 3.31
N ILE A 362 -21.71 -4.75 4.03
CA ILE A 362 -21.50 -6.08 3.46
C ILE A 362 -22.85 -6.68 3.01
N ARG A 363 -22.89 -7.13 1.76
CA ARG A 363 -24.08 -7.68 1.10
C ARG A 363 -23.87 -9.15 0.73
N THR A 364 -24.98 -9.87 0.63
CA THR A 364 -25.02 -11.24 0.13
C THR A 364 -26.17 -11.41 -0.88
N LEU A 365 -26.29 -12.59 -1.48
CA LEU A 365 -27.38 -12.89 -2.41
C LEU A 365 -28.46 -13.75 -1.73
N ASN A 366 -29.71 -13.42 -2.01
CA ASN A 366 -30.86 -14.23 -1.66
C ASN A 366 -31.96 -14.10 -2.72
N PHE A 367 -32.11 -15.13 -3.55
CA PHE A 367 -33.07 -15.15 -4.65
C PHE A 367 -34.52 -15.38 -4.21
N SER A 368 -34.79 -15.65 -2.93
CA SER A 368 -36.17 -15.69 -2.41
C SER A 368 -36.88 -14.34 -2.57
N GLN A 369 -36.12 -13.25 -2.70
CA GLN A 369 -36.64 -11.90 -2.94
C GLN A 369 -37.27 -11.71 -4.32
N GLU A 370 -36.93 -12.56 -5.31
CA GLU A 370 -37.54 -12.55 -6.65
C GLU A 370 -38.93 -13.21 -6.64
N GLU A 371 -39.21 -14.11 -5.70
CA GLU A 371 -40.46 -14.90 -5.65
C GLU A 371 -41.70 -14.04 -5.44
N THR A 372 -41.56 -13.03 -4.58
CA THR A 372 -42.67 -12.18 -4.14
C THR A 372 -42.77 -10.87 -4.93
N ASN A 373 -41.87 -10.65 -5.90
CA ASN A 373 -41.78 -9.37 -6.59
C ASN A 373 -42.87 -9.18 -7.65
N ASP A 374 -43.79 -8.23 -7.43
CA ASP A 374 -44.69 -7.75 -8.47
C ASP A 374 -44.06 -6.54 -9.19
N PHE A 375 -43.77 -6.71 -10.48
CA PHE A 375 -43.17 -5.68 -11.32
C PHE A 375 -44.08 -4.45 -11.49
N ARG A 376 -45.40 -4.57 -11.25
CA ARG A 376 -46.36 -3.47 -11.36
C ARG A 376 -46.32 -2.51 -10.17
N THR A 377 -46.05 -3.03 -8.98
CA THR A 377 -46.03 -2.25 -7.73
C THR A 377 -44.62 -2.11 -7.17
N THR A 378 -43.60 -2.36 -7.99
CA THR A 378 -42.17 -2.47 -7.65
C THR A 378 -41.79 -1.60 -6.43
N PRO A 379 -41.33 -2.22 -5.32
CA PRO A 379 -41.03 -1.49 -4.10
C PRO A 379 -39.89 -0.48 -4.34
N LYS A 380 -39.91 0.60 -3.56
CA LYS A 380 -38.88 1.64 -3.61
C LYS A 380 -38.13 1.70 -2.28
N ILE A 381 -36.80 1.73 -2.35
CA ILE A 381 -35.92 2.00 -1.20
C ILE A 381 -35.19 3.32 -1.50
N LEU A 382 -35.22 4.26 -0.54
CA LEU A 382 -34.73 5.63 -0.75
C LEU A 382 -35.30 6.30 -2.02
N ASN A 383 -36.58 6.06 -2.32
CA ASN A 383 -37.27 6.55 -3.52
C ASN A 383 -36.70 6.06 -4.87
N LEU A 384 -35.88 5.00 -4.87
CA LEU A 384 -35.39 4.33 -6.07
C LEU A 384 -36.08 2.97 -6.22
N PHE A 385 -36.46 2.63 -7.46
CA PHE A 385 -37.07 1.33 -7.75
C PHE A 385 -36.07 0.20 -7.52
N GLU A 386 -36.50 -0.88 -6.89
CA GLU A 386 -35.75 -2.14 -6.92
C GLU A 386 -35.82 -2.76 -8.32
N LEU A 387 -34.85 -3.62 -8.64
CA LEU A 387 -34.63 -4.17 -9.98
C LEU A 387 -34.66 -5.70 -9.93
N SER A 388 -35.45 -6.33 -10.79
CA SER A 388 -35.39 -7.78 -11.01
C SER A 388 -34.33 -8.12 -12.06
N VAL A 389 -33.76 -9.32 -11.99
CA VAL A 389 -32.93 -9.86 -13.10
C VAL A 389 -33.76 -10.29 -14.31
N SER A 390 -35.08 -10.40 -14.13
CA SER A 390 -36.03 -10.89 -15.14
C SER A 390 -37.01 -9.80 -15.58
N MET A 391 -37.49 -9.92 -16.81
CA MET A 391 -38.55 -9.12 -17.40
C MET A 391 -39.80 -9.99 -17.58
N TRP A 392 -40.95 -9.40 -17.27
CA TRP A 392 -42.24 -10.09 -17.14
C TRP A 392 -43.28 -9.47 -18.06
N ASN A 393 -44.21 -10.29 -18.53
CA ASN A 393 -45.45 -9.82 -19.13
C ASN A 393 -46.64 -10.63 -18.63
N LYS A 394 -47.85 -10.20 -19.01
CA LYS A 394 -49.13 -10.70 -18.53
C LYS A 394 -49.95 -11.27 -19.68
N THR A 395 -50.89 -12.16 -19.35
CA THR A 395 -51.82 -12.73 -20.34
C THR A 395 -53.06 -11.87 -20.58
N SER A 396 -53.44 -11.00 -19.64
CA SER A 396 -54.59 -10.09 -19.74
C SER A 396 -54.34 -8.78 -18.97
N ASP A 397 -55.05 -7.72 -19.33
CA ASP A 397 -55.04 -6.45 -18.60
C ASP A 397 -55.82 -6.52 -17.28
N ASP A 398 -56.86 -7.37 -17.22
CA ASP A 398 -57.66 -7.61 -16.03
C ASP A 398 -57.00 -8.65 -15.11
N GLN A 399 -56.47 -8.19 -13.97
CA GLN A 399 -55.82 -9.05 -12.98
C GLN A 399 -56.79 -9.97 -12.24
N SER A 400 -58.09 -9.67 -12.28
CA SER A 400 -59.12 -10.47 -11.61
C SER A 400 -59.62 -11.63 -12.46
N ALA A 401 -59.22 -11.70 -13.73
CA ALA A 401 -59.66 -12.75 -14.63
C ALA A 401 -59.05 -14.12 -14.27
N ASP A 402 -59.84 -15.19 -14.34
CA ASP A 402 -59.41 -16.56 -13.99
C ASP A 402 -58.21 -17.10 -14.81
N HIS A 403 -57.97 -16.52 -16.00
CA HIS A 403 -56.89 -16.89 -16.92
C HIS A 403 -55.67 -15.95 -16.83
N PHE A 404 -55.68 -15.00 -15.90
CA PHE A 404 -54.59 -14.07 -15.69
C PHE A 404 -53.39 -14.76 -15.03
N PHE A 405 -52.21 -14.60 -15.63
CA PHE A 405 -50.93 -14.91 -15.00
C PHE A 405 -49.78 -14.13 -15.64
N ASP A 406 -48.69 -14.03 -14.90
CA ASP A 406 -47.45 -13.41 -15.34
C ASP A 406 -46.48 -14.47 -15.85
N TYR A 407 -45.88 -14.26 -17.02
CA TYR A 407 -44.85 -15.14 -17.55
C TYR A 407 -43.62 -14.36 -17.99
N TRP A 408 -42.49 -15.06 -18.04
CA TRP A 408 -41.20 -14.48 -18.36
C TRP A 408 -41.07 -14.19 -19.86
N ILE A 409 -40.46 -13.04 -20.18
CA ILE A 409 -40.24 -12.60 -21.57
C ILE A 409 -38.79 -12.17 -21.85
N GLY A 410 -37.88 -12.29 -20.90
CA GLY A 410 -36.49 -11.91 -21.11
C GLY A 410 -35.73 -11.61 -19.83
N THR A 411 -34.42 -11.45 -19.98
CA THR A 411 -33.59 -10.81 -18.96
C THR A 411 -33.92 -9.32 -18.88
N SER A 412 -33.82 -8.72 -17.69
CA SER A 412 -33.92 -7.26 -17.56
C SER A 412 -32.71 -6.56 -18.19
N TRP A 413 -32.92 -5.43 -18.85
CA TRP A 413 -31.82 -4.68 -19.49
C TRP A 413 -30.77 -4.20 -18.49
N GLN A 414 -31.18 -3.89 -17.26
CA GLN A 414 -30.28 -3.48 -16.19
C GLN A 414 -29.35 -4.63 -15.78
N PHE A 415 -29.85 -5.87 -15.75
CA PHE A 415 -28.99 -7.02 -15.47
C PHE A 415 -28.13 -7.41 -16.68
N GLU A 416 -28.65 -7.28 -17.90
CA GLU A 416 -27.88 -7.46 -19.14
C GLU A 416 -26.68 -6.50 -19.23
N GLU A 417 -26.85 -5.24 -18.80
CA GLU A 417 -25.76 -4.26 -18.72
C GLU A 417 -24.66 -4.74 -17.75
N ILE A 418 -25.05 -5.27 -16.59
CA ILE A 418 -24.14 -5.77 -15.56
C ILE A 418 -23.40 -7.02 -16.04
N SER A 419 -24.13 -8.01 -16.57
CA SER A 419 -23.53 -9.26 -17.07
C SER A 419 -22.58 -9.01 -18.24
N THR A 420 -22.99 -8.18 -19.20
CA THR A 420 -22.18 -7.81 -20.37
C THR A 420 -20.91 -7.08 -19.92
N SER A 421 -21.03 -6.11 -19.01
CA SER A 421 -19.88 -5.36 -18.49
C SER A 421 -18.91 -6.25 -17.71
N ALA A 422 -19.40 -7.26 -16.98
CA ALA A 422 -18.56 -8.26 -16.31
C ALA A 422 -17.77 -9.12 -17.31
N VAL A 423 -18.46 -9.62 -18.34
CA VAL A 423 -17.87 -10.47 -19.38
C VAL A 423 -16.81 -9.71 -20.18
N LEU A 424 -17.14 -8.50 -20.65
CA LEU A 424 -16.22 -7.63 -21.40
C LEU A 424 -15.08 -7.12 -20.52
N GLY A 425 -15.36 -6.84 -19.25
CA GLY A 425 -14.37 -6.46 -18.25
C GLY A 425 -13.46 -7.60 -17.81
N LYS A 426 -13.81 -8.86 -18.15
CA LYS A 426 -13.08 -10.10 -17.83
C LYS A 426 -12.86 -10.32 -16.34
N LYS A 427 -13.71 -9.71 -15.52
CA LYS A 427 -13.67 -9.78 -14.06
C LYS A 427 -15.02 -9.35 -13.48
N PRO A 428 -15.34 -9.72 -12.23
CA PRO A 428 -16.54 -9.24 -11.57
C PRO A 428 -16.57 -7.71 -11.49
N MET A 429 -17.75 -7.13 -11.73
CA MET A 429 -17.98 -5.72 -11.51
C MET A 429 -17.93 -5.37 -10.03
N VAL A 430 -17.44 -4.17 -9.74
CA VAL A 430 -17.27 -3.67 -8.37
C VAL A 430 -18.04 -2.38 -8.23
N ARG A 431 -18.83 -2.25 -7.16
CA ARG A 431 -19.53 -1.01 -6.84
C ARG A 431 -18.53 0.10 -6.51
N THR A 432 -18.75 1.29 -7.05
CA THR A 432 -17.95 2.48 -6.72
C THR A 432 -17.97 2.72 -5.21
N ASN A 433 -16.81 3.02 -4.62
CA ASN A 433 -16.61 3.24 -3.18
C ASN A 433 -16.94 2.04 -2.28
N ALA A 434 -17.13 0.83 -2.81
CA ALA A 434 -17.40 -0.36 -1.98
C ALA A 434 -16.33 -0.58 -0.90
N SER A 435 -15.06 -0.45 -1.25
CA SER A 435 -13.95 -0.61 -0.28
C SER A 435 -14.02 0.41 0.85
N ILE A 436 -14.35 1.68 0.56
CA ILE A 436 -14.43 2.73 1.58
C ILE A 436 -15.66 2.52 2.46
N ASP A 437 -16.81 2.19 1.85
CA ASP A 437 -18.06 1.95 2.59
C ASP A 437 -17.95 0.73 3.51
N ILE A 438 -17.24 -0.34 3.10
CA ILE A 438 -17.10 -1.58 3.86
C ILE A 438 -15.91 -1.52 4.83
N CYS A 439 -14.71 -1.24 4.32
CA CYS A 439 -13.47 -1.31 5.10
C CYS A 439 -13.18 -0.01 5.87
N GLY A 440 -13.77 1.12 5.48
CA GLY A 440 -13.41 2.45 5.97
C GLY A 440 -12.16 3.01 5.29
N SER A 441 -12.02 4.34 5.33
CA SER A 441 -10.90 5.03 4.66
C SER A 441 -9.53 4.60 5.21
N GLY A 442 -8.63 4.19 4.31
CA GLY A 442 -7.24 3.80 4.64
C GLY A 442 -7.08 2.38 5.19
N TYR A 443 -8.14 1.58 5.21
CA TYR A 443 -8.09 0.18 5.61
C TYR A 443 -8.34 -0.73 4.41
N ASN A 444 -7.61 -1.83 4.36
CA ASN A 444 -7.98 -3.00 3.58
C ASN A 444 -8.86 -3.89 4.46
N CYS A 445 -9.69 -4.72 3.85
CA CYS A 445 -10.45 -5.69 4.62
C CYS A 445 -10.74 -6.96 3.84
N THR A 446 -10.92 -8.04 4.58
CA THR A 446 -11.29 -9.34 4.06
C THR A 446 -12.49 -9.88 4.82
N PHE A 447 -13.40 -10.54 4.11
CA PHE A 447 -14.57 -11.17 4.68
C PHE A 447 -15.04 -12.31 3.77
N SER A 448 -15.85 -13.22 4.30
CA SER A 448 -16.41 -14.32 3.53
C SER A 448 -17.92 -14.29 3.63
N ILE A 449 -18.61 -14.47 2.51
CA ILE A 449 -20.07 -14.58 2.46
C ILE A 449 -20.49 -15.97 1.99
N LYS A 450 -21.69 -16.39 2.43
CA LYS A 450 -22.35 -17.61 2.00
C LYS A 450 -23.71 -17.27 1.41
N PHE A 451 -24.04 -17.85 0.27
CA PHE A 451 -25.36 -17.67 -0.37
C PHE A 451 -25.72 -18.86 -1.26
N GLN A 452 -27.01 -18.98 -1.55
CA GLN A 452 -27.57 -19.91 -2.53
C GLN A 452 -27.91 -19.15 -3.81
N GLY A 453 -27.53 -19.71 -4.95
CA GLY A 453 -27.78 -19.13 -6.26
C GLY A 453 -27.65 -20.16 -7.38
N PRO A 454 -27.79 -19.73 -8.64
CA PRO A 454 -27.64 -20.65 -9.76
C PRO A 454 -26.16 -21.01 -9.98
N GLY A 455 -25.89 -22.22 -10.47
CA GLY A 455 -24.55 -22.68 -10.78
C GLY A 455 -24.53 -23.81 -11.80
N TYR A 456 -23.48 -23.88 -12.61
CA TYR A 456 -23.29 -24.97 -13.57
C TYR A 456 -22.39 -26.06 -12.99
N LYS A 457 -22.95 -27.27 -12.82
CA LYS A 457 -22.17 -28.46 -12.47
C LYS A 457 -21.66 -29.12 -13.76
N CYS A 458 -20.35 -29.08 -13.97
CA CYS A 458 -19.72 -29.61 -15.18
C CYS A 458 -19.03 -30.95 -14.94
N GLU A 459 -19.10 -31.85 -15.92
CA GLU A 459 -18.51 -33.18 -15.89
C GLU A 459 -17.84 -33.51 -17.24
N GLU A 460 -16.62 -34.03 -17.21
CA GLU A 460 -15.92 -34.47 -18.43
C GLU A 460 -16.59 -35.71 -19.01
N LEU A 461 -16.99 -35.63 -20.27
CA LEU A 461 -17.73 -36.69 -20.98
C LEU A 461 -16.82 -37.53 -21.88
N ALA A 462 -15.78 -36.93 -22.46
CA ALA A 462 -14.83 -37.61 -23.34
C ALA A 462 -13.48 -36.87 -23.37
N SER A 463 -12.39 -37.62 -23.57
CA SER A 463 -11.05 -37.06 -23.78
C SER A 463 -10.24 -37.99 -24.67
N GLY A 464 -9.54 -37.41 -25.65
CA GLY A 464 -8.66 -38.12 -26.58
C GLY A 464 -9.33 -38.48 -27.91
N VAL A 465 -8.48 -38.76 -28.90
CA VAL A 465 -8.90 -39.08 -30.27
C VAL A 465 -9.61 -40.44 -30.29
N GLY A 466 -10.80 -40.50 -30.90
CA GLY A 466 -11.59 -41.74 -31.02
C GLY A 466 -12.37 -42.12 -29.77
N ALA A 467 -12.34 -41.32 -28.69
CA ALA A 467 -13.14 -41.57 -27.51
C ALA A 467 -14.65 -41.31 -27.79
N THR A 468 -15.50 -42.17 -27.25
CA THR A 468 -16.96 -42.03 -27.32
C THR A 468 -17.47 -41.24 -26.12
N PRO A 469 -18.18 -40.10 -26.31
CA PRO A 469 -18.68 -39.32 -25.19
C PRO A 469 -19.69 -40.07 -24.33
N ARG A 470 -19.54 -39.94 -23.00
CA ARG A 470 -20.57 -40.35 -22.04
C ARG A 470 -21.79 -39.44 -22.16
N LYS A 471 -22.97 -39.98 -21.83
CA LYS A 471 -24.21 -39.20 -21.79
C LYS A 471 -24.23 -38.30 -20.56
N LEU A 472 -24.69 -37.06 -20.72
CA LEU A 472 -24.96 -36.15 -19.61
C LEU A 472 -26.41 -36.35 -19.16
N ASN A 473 -26.63 -36.98 -18.01
CA ASN A 473 -27.99 -37.27 -17.51
C ASN A 473 -28.89 -37.99 -18.55
N GLY A 474 -28.28 -38.92 -19.29
CA GLY A 474 -28.96 -39.68 -20.35
C GLY A 474 -29.19 -38.92 -21.66
N ALA A 475 -28.78 -37.65 -21.77
CA ALA A 475 -28.75 -36.90 -23.02
C ALA A 475 -27.44 -37.15 -23.79
N ASP A 476 -27.56 -37.31 -25.10
CA ASP A 476 -26.43 -37.50 -26.01
C ASP A 476 -25.77 -36.15 -26.35
N VAL A 477 -24.46 -36.19 -26.61
CA VAL A 477 -23.71 -35.01 -27.07
C VAL A 477 -24.17 -34.65 -28.49
N PRO A 478 -24.51 -33.39 -28.78
CA PRO A 478 -25.16 -32.98 -30.04
C PRO A 478 -24.22 -32.91 -31.26
N PHE A 479 -22.96 -33.32 -31.12
CA PHE A 479 -21.96 -33.30 -32.18
C PHE A 479 -20.99 -34.49 -32.04
N ASN A 480 -20.35 -34.84 -33.17
CA ASN A 480 -19.38 -35.93 -33.21
C ASN A 480 -17.98 -35.43 -32.82
N MET A 481 -17.26 -36.25 -32.04
CA MET A 481 -15.86 -35.99 -31.67
C MET A 481 -14.93 -35.83 -32.88
N SER A 482 -15.25 -36.45 -34.02
CA SER A 482 -14.49 -36.32 -35.27
C SER A 482 -14.50 -34.91 -35.86
N MET A 483 -15.39 -34.03 -35.40
CA MET A 483 -15.43 -32.63 -35.84
C MET A 483 -14.31 -31.79 -35.21
N LEU A 484 -13.76 -32.22 -34.06
CA LEU A 484 -12.73 -31.52 -33.30
C LEU A 484 -11.33 -31.81 -33.84
N ALA A 485 -10.44 -30.81 -33.76
CA ALA A 485 -9.03 -31.01 -34.03
C ALA A 485 -8.42 -32.07 -33.08
N PRO A 486 -7.56 -32.97 -33.59
CA PRO A 486 -6.87 -32.89 -34.88
C PRO A 486 -7.58 -33.62 -36.05
N VAL A 487 -8.64 -34.39 -35.79
CA VAL A 487 -9.34 -35.16 -36.85
C VAL A 487 -10.18 -34.26 -37.75
N GLY A 488 -10.89 -33.31 -37.14
CA GLY A 488 -11.62 -32.27 -37.82
C GLY A 488 -10.92 -30.91 -37.66
N ASN A 489 -11.66 -29.85 -37.97
CA ASN A 489 -11.12 -28.50 -38.02
C ASN A 489 -11.60 -27.59 -36.87
N HIS A 490 -12.52 -28.06 -36.04
CA HIS A 490 -13.05 -27.25 -34.94
C HIS A 490 -12.08 -27.25 -33.77
N THR A 491 -11.69 -26.06 -33.32
CA THR A 491 -10.94 -25.87 -32.07
C THR A 491 -11.89 -25.64 -30.89
N TYR A 492 -13.12 -25.21 -31.17
CA TYR A 492 -14.18 -24.97 -30.18
C TYR A 492 -15.56 -25.21 -30.79
N ILE A 493 -16.43 -25.90 -30.06
CA ILE A 493 -17.84 -26.12 -30.34
C ILE A 493 -18.57 -26.00 -29.00
N ALA A 494 -19.57 -25.13 -28.93
CA ALA A 494 -20.45 -25.03 -27.79
C ALA A 494 -21.91 -25.00 -28.25
N HIS A 495 -22.68 -25.97 -27.74
CA HIS A 495 -24.13 -25.96 -27.81
C HIS A 495 -24.65 -25.60 -26.43
N ALA A 496 -25.04 -24.34 -26.27
CA ALA A 496 -25.52 -23.81 -25.01
C ALA A 496 -27.04 -23.60 -25.01
N THR A 497 -27.69 -23.45 -26.17
CA THR A 497 -29.11 -23.04 -26.27
C THR A 497 -30.05 -24.19 -26.65
N LEU A 498 -29.72 -25.43 -26.28
CA LEU A 498 -30.57 -26.59 -26.59
C LEU A 498 -31.81 -26.60 -25.70
N GLY A 499 -33.00 -26.62 -26.30
CA GLY A 499 -34.25 -26.51 -25.54
C GLY A 499 -34.39 -25.16 -24.83
N GLU A 500 -33.83 -24.10 -25.40
CA GLU A 500 -33.98 -22.74 -24.89
C GLU A 500 -35.45 -22.31 -24.94
N TYR A 501 -35.86 -21.52 -23.93
CA TYR A 501 -37.21 -21.01 -23.84
C TYR A 501 -37.55 -20.13 -25.06
N GLN A 502 -38.66 -20.43 -25.72
CA GLN A 502 -39.08 -19.66 -26.89
C GLN A 502 -39.70 -18.32 -26.50
N ASN A 503 -39.34 -17.24 -27.19
CA ASN A 503 -39.95 -15.92 -26.97
C ASN A 503 -40.20 -15.23 -28.32
N PRO A 504 -41.45 -14.84 -28.66
CA PRO A 504 -42.68 -14.99 -27.88
C PRO A 504 -43.17 -16.45 -27.78
N GLN A 505 -43.92 -16.75 -26.73
CA GLN A 505 -44.46 -18.10 -26.45
C GLN A 505 -45.66 -18.49 -27.33
N MET A 506 -46.23 -17.54 -28.09
CA MET A 506 -47.33 -17.74 -29.02
C MET A 506 -46.95 -17.14 -30.38
N ASN A 507 -47.36 -17.81 -31.47
CA ASN A 507 -47.10 -17.31 -32.83
C ASN A 507 -47.86 -16.01 -33.12
N ASP A 508 -49.06 -15.86 -32.57
CA ASP A 508 -49.87 -14.65 -32.70
C ASP A 508 -50.06 -13.97 -31.34
N SER A 509 -49.22 -12.97 -31.07
CA SER A 509 -49.23 -12.18 -29.85
C SER A 509 -49.18 -10.68 -30.16
N TRP A 510 -49.76 -9.85 -29.29
CA TRP A 510 -49.50 -8.41 -29.27
C TRP A 510 -48.04 -8.11 -28.90
N PRO A 511 -47.54 -6.89 -29.17
CA PRO A 511 -46.23 -6.47 -28.70
C PRO A 511 -46.02 -6.78 -27.21
N GLY A 512 -44.85 -7.35 -26.90
CA GLY A 512 -44.52 -7.83 -25.56
C GLY A 512 -44.91 -9.29 -25.29
N GLY A 513 -45.69 -9.95 -26.14
CA GLY A 513 -46.01 -11.39 -26.04
C GLY A 513 -47.43 -11.72 -25.57
N ILE A 514 -48.28 -10.73 -25.26
CA ILE A 514 -49.66 -10.96 -24.80
C ILE A 514 -50.41 -11.77 -25.87
N PRO A 515 -50.97 -12.96 -25.55
CA PRO A 515 -51.69 -13.77 -26.53
C PRO A 515 -52.88 -13.00 -27.15
N LYS A 516 -53.08 -13.11 -28.47
CA LYS A 516 -54.27 -12.54 -29.14
C LYS A 516 -55.49 -13.46 -29.10
N ILE A 517 -55.27 -14.75 -28.85
CA ILE A 517 -56.34 -15.73 -28.76
C ILE A 517 -57.15 -15.52 -27.48
N ASP A 518 -58.45 -15.76 -27.55
CA ASP A 518 -59.29 -15.78 -26.35
C ASP A 518 -58.99 -17.05 -25.51
N PRO A 519 -59.11 -16.98 -24.18
CA PRO A 519 -58.99 -18.15 -23.30
C PRO A 519 -59.98 -19.27 -23.67
N PRO A 520 -59.66 -20.56 -23.39
CA PRO A 520 -58.53 -21.03 -22.58
C PRO A 520 -57.20 -21.08 -23.35
N PHE A 521 -56.14 -20.63 -22.68
CA PHE A 521 -54.78 -20.71 -23.24
C PHE A 521 -54.21 -22.14 -23.22
N PRO A 522 -53.24 -22.44 -24.10
CA PRO A 522 -52.46 -23.67 -24.02
C PRO A 522 -51.94 -23.95 -22.60
N PRO A 523 -51.97 -25.21 -22.14
CA PRO A 523 -51.64 -25.55 -20.75
C PRO A 523 -50.20 -25.20 -20.35
N HIS A 524 -49.27 -25.23 -21.31
CA HIS A 524 -47.85 -24.93 -21.10
C HIS A 524 -47.44 -23.53 -21.55
N LEU A 525 -48.39 -22.62 -21.77
CA LEU A 525 -48.07 -21.24 -22.11
C LEU A 525 -47.17 -20.62 -21.02
N GLY A 526 -45.93 -20.29 -21.38
CA GLY A 526 -44.95 -19.71 -20.48
C GLY A 526 -44.24 -20.71 -19.57
N ALA A 527 -44.44 -22.01 -19.74
CA ALA A 527 -43.82 -23.03 -18.90
C ALA A 527 -42.29 -23.09 -19.10
N LEU A 528 -41.52 -23.13 -18.00
CA LEU A 528 -40.11 -23.50 -18.09
C LEU A 528 -40.03 -25.03 -18.15
N ARG A 529 -39.83 -25.55 -19.37
CA ARG A 529 -39.85 -27.00 -19.67
C ARG A 529 -38.53 -27.68 -19.36
N THR A 530 -37.41 -27.00 -19.58
CA THR A 530 -36.05 -27.47 -19.31
C THR A 530 -35.12 -26.28 -19.17
N GLU A 531 -34.06 -26.45 -18.38
CA GLU A 531 -32.88 -25.59 -18.53
C GLU A 531 -31.98 -26.16 -19.62
N PRO A 532 -31.44 -25.32 -20.53
CA PRO A 532 -30.53 -25.81 -21.56
C PRO A 532 -29.29 -26.50 -20.98
N PRO A 533 -29.05 -27.79 -21.28
CA PRO A 533 -27.78 -28.43 -20.97
C PRO A 533 -26.69 -27.83 -21.84
N LEU A 534 -25.52 -27.59 -21.25
CA LEU A 534 -24.38 -27.06 -21.99
C LEU A 534 -23.50 -28.21 -22.45
N PHE A 535 -23.13 -28.23 -23.72
CA PHE A 535 -22.14 -29.15 -24.25
C PHE A 535 -21.00 -28.37 -24.90
N PHE A 536 -19.78 -28.66 -24.46
CA PHE A 536 -18.57 -28.05 -24.98
C PHE A 536 -17.66 -29.13 -25.54
N GLY A 537 -17.23 -28.95 -26.79
CA GLY A 537 -16.17 -29.71 -27.44
C GLY A 537 -15.03 -28.77 -27.78
N TYR A 538 -13.80 -29.12 -27.44
CA TYR A 538 -12.66 -28.24 -27.68
C TYR A 538 -11.38 -29.02 -27.95
N ALA A 539 -10.46 -28.37 -28.65
CA ALA A 539 -9.11 -28.86 -28.90
C ALA A 539 -8.19 -28.37 -27.77
N HIS A 540 -7.88 -29.25 -26.84
CA HIS A 540 -6.98 -28.96 -25.73
C HIS A 540 -5.53 -28.91 -26.19
N VAL A 541 -4.79 -27.96 -25.63
CA VAL A 541 -3.35 -27.78 -25.80
C VAL A 541 -2.74 -27.56 -24.41
N ASP A 542 -1.59 -28.15 -24.13
CA ASP A 542 -0.92 -28.04 -22.83
C ASP A 542 -0.48 -26.60 -22.53
N GLU A 543 0.08 -25.94 -23.54
CA GLU A 543 0.53 -24.54 -23.49
C GLU A 543 -0.11 -23.71 -24.62
N PRO A 544 -1.30 -23.13 -24.37
CA PRO A 544 -1.97 -22.28 -25.33
C PRO A 544 -1.19 -21.01 -25.70
N SER A 545 -0.18 -20.60 -24.93
CA SER A 545 0.65 -19.43 -25.25
C SER A 545 1.66 -19.65 -26.38
N LEU A 546 1.93 -20.92 -26.72
CA LEU A 546 2.86 -21.26 -27.80
C LEU A 546 2.17 -21.25 -29.16
N ASP A 547 2.96 -21.11 -30.23
CA ASP A 547 2.47 -21.18 -31.61
C ASP A 547 1.96 -22.59 -31.93
N GLN A 548 0.67 -22.67 -32.23
CA GLN A 548 -0.02 -23.91 -32.57
C GLN A 548 -0.31 -23.97 -34.07
N PRO A 549 -0.26 -25.18 -34.69
CA PRO A 549 -0.51 -25.35 -36.10
C PRO A 549 -1.92 -24.87 -36.46
N SER A 550 -2.03 -24.00 -37.46
CA SER A 550 -3.28 -23.38 -37.89
C SER A 550 -4.00 -24.15 -39.00
N ASN A 551 -3.39 -25.18 -39.56
CA ASN A 551 -3.99 -26.01 -40.61
C ASN A 551 -3.53 -27.48 -40.51
N MET A 552 -4.32 -28.38 -41.12
CA MET A 552 -4.01 -29.81 -41.21
C MET A 552 -2.76 -30.12 -42.05
N SER A 553 -2.32 -29.17 -42.87
CA SER A 553 -1.12 -29.33 -43.70
C SER A 553 0.17 -29.26 -42.89
N ASP A 554 0.16 -28.62 -41.72
CA ASP A 554 1.30 -28.62 -40.79
C ASP A 554 1.45 -30.02 -40.17
N PRO A 555 2.61 -30.68 -40.30
CA PRO A 555 2.86 -32.00 -39.70
C PRO A 555 2.62 -32.04 -38.18
N ARG A 556 2.75 -30.89 -37.49
CA ARG A 556 2.49 -30.78 -36.05
C ARG A 556 1.01 -30.94 -35.70
N TRP A 557 0.09 -30.66 -36.64
CA TRP A 557 -1.36 -30.65 -36.40
C TRP A 557 -1.88 -31.93 -35.74
N ALA A 558 -1.44 -33.08 -36.24
CA ALA A 558 -1.89 -34.39 -35.76
C ALA A 558 -1.56 -34.66 -34.29
N THR A 559 -0.56 -33.97 -33.72
CA THR A 559 -0.07 -34.19 -32.36
C THR A 559 -0.28 -33.00 -31.43
N ALA A 560 -0.56 -31.81 -31.97
CA ALA A 560 -0.69 -30.57 -31.21
C ALA A 560 -1.98 -30.51 -30.37
N TYR A 561 -3.05 -31.18 -30.80
CA TYR A 561 -4.38 -31.05 -30.21
C TYR A 561 -4.87 -32.35 -29.58
N THR A 562 -5.47 -32.24 -28.40
CA THR A 562 -6.21 -33.34 -27.76
C THR A 562 -7.70 -32.97 -27.69
N PRO A 563 -8.60 -33.65 -28.41
CA PRO A 563 -10.02 -33.33 -28.37
C PRO A 563 -10.62 -33.73 -27.02
N LYS A 564 -11.37 -32.83 -26.40
CA LYS A 564 -12.07 -33.05 -25.13
C LYS A 564 -13.51 -32.57 -25.22
N VAL A 565 -14.40 -33.25 -24.49
CA VAL A 565 -15.82 -32.90 -24.38
C VAL A 565 -16.25 -32.95 -22.93
N PHE A 566 -16.96 -31.92 -22.48
CA PHE A 566 -17.65 -31.92 -21.19
C PHE A 566 -19.05 -31.33 -21.34
N GLY A 567 -19.90 -31.69 -20.38
CA GLY A 567 -21.26 -31.18 -20.29
C GLY A 567 -21.49 -30.50 -18.95
N CYS A 568 -22.41 -29.53 -18.90
CA CYS A 568 -22.80 -28.88 -17.66
C CYS A 568 -24.33 -28.85 -17.48
N GLU A 569 -24.77 -29.11 -16.25
CA GLU A 569 -26.16 -28.99 -15.84
C GLU A 569 -26.36 -27.76 -14.96
N HIS A 570 -27.49 -27.07 -15.15
CA HIS A 570 -27.86 -25.92 -14.33
C HIS A 570 -28.52 -26.38 -13.02
N ARG A 571 -27.91 -26.02 -11.88
CA ARG A 571 -28.31 -26.46 -10.55
C ARG A 571 -28.33 -25.30 -9.57
N GLU A 572 -29.17 -25.41 -8.55
CA GLU A 572 -29.04 -24.55 -7.37
C GLU A 572 -27.74 -24.92 -6.64
N THR A 573 -27.00 -23.92 -6.22
CA THR A 573 -25.63 -24.08 -5.72
C THR A 573 -25.42 -23.19 -4.51
N GLU A 574 -24.88 -23.79 -3.46
CA GLU A 574 -24.35 -23.06 -2.31
C GLU A 574 -22.91 -22.61 -2.59
N TYR A 575 -22.70 -21.31 -2.47
CA TYR A 575 -21.41 -20.68 -2.64
C TYR A 575 -20.86 -20.22 -1.29
N GLU A 576 -19.56 -20.42 -1.10
CA GLU A 576 -18.76 -19.73 -0.10
C GLU A 576 -17.71 -18.91 -0.84
N VAL A 577 -17.72 -17.59 -0.66
CA VAL A 577 -16.89 -16.65 -1.43
C VAL A 577 -16.13 -15.74 -0.51
N ASP A 578 -14.82 -15.68 -0.71
CA ASP A 578 -13.92 -14.77 -0.01
C ASP A 578 -13.77 -13.48 -0.80
N PHE A 579 -13.96 -12.36 -0.09
CA PHE A 579 -13.77 -11.01 -0.60
C PHE A 579 -12.53 -10.41 0.04
N ALA A 580 -11.69 -9.78 -0.77
CA ALA A 580 -10.54 -9.03 -0.33
C ALA A 580 -10.54 -7.65 -1.00
N HIS A 581 -10.65 -6.62 -0.18
CA HIS A 581 -10.53 -5.23 -0.59
C HIS A 581 -9.16 -4.70 -0.23
N THR A 582 -8.41 -4.28 -1.25
CA THR A 582 -7.09 -3.68 -1.10
C THR A 582 -7.08 -2.32 -1.78
N GLY A 583 -6.97 -1.24 -1.00
CA GLY A 583 -7.15 0.11 -1.50
C GLY A 583 -8.56 0.30 -2.10
N LEU A 584 -8.66 0.56 -3.41
CA LEU A 584 -9.94 0.67 -4.13
C LEU A 584 -10.27 -0.58 -4.96
N ALA A 585 -9.38 -1.58 -4.99
CA ALA A 585 -9.60 -2.81 -5.74
C ALA A 585 -10.31 -3.85 -4.88
N GLN A 586 -11.24 -4.59 -5.50
CA GLN A 586 -11.87 -5.78 -4.93
C GLN A 586 -11.36 -7.00 -5.68
N LYS A 587 -10.97 -8.02 -4.93
CA LYS A 587 -10.65 -9.35 -5.43
C LYS A 587 -11.60 -10.34 -4.76
N THR A 588 -12.20 -11.19 -5.57
CA THR A 588 -13.09 -12.26 -5.10
C THR A 588 -12.49 -13.61 -5.41
N ARG A 589 -12.77 -14.60 -4.54
CA ARG A 589 -12.38 -15.98 -4.76
C ARG A 589 -13.49 -16.90 -4.26
N VAL A 590 -14.05 -17.69 -5.15
CA VAL A 590 -14.97 -18.78 -4.76
C VAL A 590 -14.15 -19.85 -4.05
N ARG A 591 -14.45 -20.07 -2.77
CA ARG A 591 -13.77 -21.03 -1.89
C ARG A 591 -14.34 -22.43 -2.05
N SER A 592 -15.66 -22.55 -2.09
CA SER A 592 -16.35 -23.82 -2.27
C SER A 592 -17.69 -23.64 -3.01
N ARG A 593 -18.13 -24.74 -3.62
CA ARG A 593 -19.39 -24.86 -4.36
C ARG A 593 -20.02 -26.18 -3.96
N ARG A 594 -21.26 -26.15 -3.47
CA ARG A 594 -22.03 -27.35 -3.18
C ARG A 594 -23.28 -27.35 -4.04
N PHE A 595 -23.28 -28.22 -5.04
CA PHE A 595 -24.41 -28.36 -5.96
C PHE A 595 -25.56 -29.10 -5.27
N LEU A 596 -26.75 -28.50 -5.32
CA LEU A 596 -28.02 -29.01 -4.83
C LEU A 596 -28.80 -29.62 -6.01
N ASP A 597 -30.11 -29.37 -6.03
CA ASP A 597 -31.04 -29.87 -7.03
C ASP A 597 -30.91 -29.13 -8.37
N ARG A 598 -31.41 -29.76 -9.44
CA ARG A 598 -31.54 -29.12 -10.75
C ARG A 598 -32.58 -28.02 -10.67
N VAL A 599 -32.34 -26.91 -11.37
CA VAL A 599 -33.31 -25.80 -11.44
C VAL A 599 -34.66 -26.29 -11.98
N VAL A 600 -34.61 -27.11 -13.04
CA VAL A 600 -35.75 -27.88 -13.54
C VAL A 600 -35.30 -29.33 -13.72
N ASP A 601 -36.02 -30.26 -13.10
CA ASP A 601 -35.68 -31.68 -13.14
C ASP A 601 -36.30 -32.38 -14.35
N THR A 602 -35.87 -31.97 -15.54
CA THR A 602 -36.33 -32.55 -16.81
C THR A 602 -35.15 -32.87 -17.73
N ARG A 603 -35.41 -33.73 -18.71
CA ARG A 603 -34.47 -34.10 -19.76
C ARG A 603 -35.02 -33.65 -21.11
N TYR A 604 -34.31 -32.72 -21.74
CA TYR A 604 -34.55 -32.31 -23.12
C TYR A 604 -34.47 -33.50 -24.10
N LEU A 605 -35.42 -33.58 -25.03
CA LEU A 605 -35.47 -34.58 -26.09
C LEU A 605 -35.22 -33.91 -27.45
N PRO A 606 -34.00 -34.03 -28.00
CA PRO A 606 -33.69 -33.43 -29.30
C PRO A 606 -34.54 -34.01 -30.44
N GLY A 607 -35.01 -33.14 -31.34
CA GLY A 607 -35.72 -33.54 -32.57
C GLY A 607 -37.18 -33.97 -32.39
N VAL A 608 -37.74 -33.82 -31.20
CA VAL A 608 -39.17 -34.02 -30.93
C VAL A 608 -39.79 -32.67 -30.61
N ASP A 609 -40.59 -32.13 -31.53
CA ASP A 609 -41.27 -30.86 -31.33
C ASP A 609 -42.51 -31.03 -30.45
N ALA A 610 -42.68 -30.13 -29.49
CA ALA A 610 -43.87 -30.07 -28.65
C ALA A 610 -45.08 -29.65 -29.50
N GLN A 611 -46.18 -30.40 -29.39
CA GLN A 611 -47.43 -30.13 -30.11
C GLN A 611 -48.55 -29.80 -29.12
N ASP A 612 -48.37 -28.74 -28.34
CA ASP A 612 -49.30 -28.33 -27.27
C ASP A 612 -50.00 -26.99 -27.54
N GLY A 613 -49.83 -26.43 -28.74
CA GLY A 613 -50.45 -25.17 -29.16
C GLY A 613 -49.67 -23.91 -28.80
N THR A 614 -48.52 -24.05 -28.11
CA THR A 614 -47.56 -22.95 -27.93
C THR A 614 -46.62 -22.84 -29.14
N ALA A 615 -45.89 -21.72 -29.24
CA ALA A 615 -44.80 -21.56 -30.21
C ALA A 615 -43.50 -22.23 -29.76
N ASP A 616 -43.42 -22.69 -28.50
CA ASP A 616 -42.25 -23.34 -27.96
C ASP A 616 -42.24 -24.82 -28.40
N ASN A 617 -41.29 -25.18 -29.26
CA ASN A 617 -41.14 -26.54 -29.76
C ASN A 617 -40.37 -27.46 -28.78
N THR A 618 -39.94 -26.96 -27.63
CA THR A 618 -39.10 -27.72 -26.70
C THR A 618 -39.88 -28.84 -26.02
N THR A 619 -39.48 -30.10 -26.25
CA THR A 619 -40.02 -31.26 -25.53
C THR A 619 -39.02 -31.72 -24.47
N ALA A 620 -39.48 -31.91 -23.23
CA ALA A 620 -38.68 -32.46 -22.15
C ALA A 620 -39.48 -33.44 -21.28
N THR A 621 -38.79 -34.37 -20.61
CA THR A 621 -39.43 -35.44 -19.81
C THR A 621 -38.83 -35.52 -18.40
N PRO A 622 -39.64 -35.78 -17.35
CA PRO A 622 -41.10 -35.91 -17.37
C PRO A 622 -41.81 -34.55 -17.38
N GLU A 623 -42.95 -34.46 -18.08
CA GLU A 623 -43.77 -33.25 -18.20
C GLU A 623 -44.31 -32.74 -16.85
N SER A 624 -44.52 -33.65 -15.89
CA SER A 624 -44.96 -33.32 -14.52
C SER A 624 -44.00 -32.39 -13.77
N ASN A 625 -42.74 -32.30 -14.22
CA ASN A 625 -41.71 -31.47 -13.58
C ASN A 625 -41.59 -30.08 -14.21
N TYR A 626 -42.42 -29.75 -15.22
CA TYR A 626 -42.46 -28.40 -15.80
C TYR A 626 -42.83 -27.38 -14.73
N ILE A 627 -42.14 -26.23 -14.75
CA ILE A 627 -42.45 -25.13 -13.84
C ILE A 627 -43.39 -24.17 -14.57
N LEU A 628 -44.65 -24.14 -14.12
CA LEU A 628 -45.71 -23.34 -14.73
C LEU A 628 -45.78 -21.94 -14.11
N PRO A 629 -46.14 -20.90 -14.88
CA PRO A 629 -46.31 -19.53 -14.36
C PRO A 629 -47.28 -19.37 -13.20
N LYS A 630 -48.25 -20.29 -13.08
CA LYS A 630 -49.24 -20.32 -12.00
C LYS A 630 -48.63 -20.64 -10.64
N ASP A 631 -47.51 -21.37 -10.59
CA ASP A 631 -46.71 -21.55 -9.37
C ASP A 631 -45.75 -20.36 -9.22
N VAL A 632 -46.32 -19.21 -8.84
CA VAL A 632 -45.68 -17.89 -8.96
C VAL A 632 -44.30 -17.84 -8.28
N ALA A 633 -44.18 -18.32 -7.04
CA ALA A 633 -42.94 -18.23 -6.28
C ALA A 633 -41.83 -19.05 -6.92
N ARG A 634 -42.10 -20.35 -7.18
CA ARG A 634 -41.13 -21.26 -7.79
C ARG A 634 -40.75 -20.83 -9.20
N TYR A 635 -41.74 -20.42 -10.00
CA TYR A 635 -41.54 -19.95 -11.36
C TYR A 635 -40.67 -18.69 -11.38
N ARG A 636 -40.93 -17.71 -10.53
CA ARG A 636 -40.14 -16.48 -10.48
C ARG A 636 -38.69 -16.71 -10.11
N ARG A 637 -38.42 -17.56 -9.11
CA ARG A 637 -37.04 -17.97 -8.75
C ARG A 637 -36.36 -18.70 -9.90
N ALA A 638 -37.03 -19.69 -10.50
CA ALA A 638 -36.47 -20.48 -11.60
C ALA A 638 -36.15 -19.60 -12.82
N MET A 639 -37.03 -18.69 -13.19
CA MET A 639 -36.79 -17.76 -14.29
C MET A 639 -35.73 -16.71 -13.97
N ALA A 640 -35.52 -16.35 -12.70
CA ALA A 640 -34.37 -15.52 -12.31
C ALA A 640 -33.04 -16.26 -12.59
N TYR A 641 -32.97 -17.56 -12.27
CA TYR A 641 -31.84 -18.40 -12.63
C TYR A 641 -31.69 -18.53 -14.15
N HIS A 642 -32.80 -18.76 -14.85
CA HIS A 642 -32.83 -18.80 -16.31
C HIS A 642 -32.29 -17.52 -16.95
N SER A 643 -32.69 -16.35 -16.47
CA SER A 643 -32.19 -15.04 -16.94
C SER A 643 -30.67 -14.92 -16.80
N ILE A 644 -30.10 -15.36 -15.67
CA ILE A 644 -28.65 -15.36 -15.44
C ILE A 644 -27.96 -16.35 -16.37
N GLY A 645 -28.53 -17.55 -16.51
CA GLY A 645 -28.09 -18.59 -17.45
C GLY A 645 -28.07 -18.09 -18.90
N LEU A 646 -29.15 -17.47 -19.36
CA LEU A 646 -29.31 -16.98 -20.73
C LEU A 646 -28.22 -15.97 -21.11
N GLN A 647 -27.91 -15.03 -20.22
CA GLN A 647 -26.85 -14.06 -20.43
C GLN A 647 -25.51 -14.75 -20.68
N PHE A 648 -25.14 -15.71 -19.82
CA PHE A 648 -23.94 -16.51 -20.00
C PHE A 648 -23.95 -17.32 -21.31
N ARG A 649 -25.05 -18.04 -21.58
CA ARG A 649 -25.23 -18.86 -22.78
C ARG A 649 -25.08 -18.04 -24.06
N SER A 650 -25.58 -16.81 -24.08
CA SER A 650 -25.49 -15.90 -25.23
C SER A 650 -24.06 -15.54 -25.64
N PHE A 651 -23.10 -15.59 -24.70
CA PHE A 651 -21.69 -15.35 -24.97
C PHE A 651 -20.94 -16.60 -25.41
N VAL A 652 -21.23 -17.75 -24.79
CA VAL A 652 -20.44 -18.97 -24.99
C VAL A 652 -20.92 -19.83 -26.17
N ASN A 653 -22.18 -19.71 -26.60
CA ASN A 653 -22.74 -20.51 -27.68
C ASN A 653 -22.00 -20.26 -29.02
N GLY A 654 -21.82 -21.30 -29.82
CA GLY A 654 -21.28 -21.22 -31.18
C GLY A 654 -19.99 -22.00 -31.40
N THR A 655 -19.27 -21.69 -32.47
CA THR A 655 -18.14 -22.50 -32.96
C THR A 655 -16.93 -21.68 -33.36
N ILE A 656 -15.74 -22.26 -33.25
CA ILE A 656 -14.49 -21.74 -33.83
C ILE A 656 -13.82 -22.86 -34.62
N PHE A 657 -13.43 -22.58 -35.86
CA PHE A 657 -12.75 -23.53 -36.72
C PHE A 657 -11.54 -22.93 -37.43
N GLN A 658 -10.58 -23.80 -37.72
CA GLN A 658 -9.39 -23.52 -38.51
C GLN A 658 -9.58 -23.98 -39.97
N PRO A 659 -8.79 -23.45 -40.93
CA PRO A 659 -7.82 -22.37 -40.79
C PRO A 659 -8.48 -20.98 -40.68
N ASN A 660 -7.70 -19.98 -40.25
CA ASN A 660 -8.06 -18.56 -40.10
C ASN A 660 -8.89 -18.20 -38.87
N THR A 661 -9.08 -19.11 -37.92
CA THR A 661 -9.87 -18.87 -36.71
C THR A 661 -11.24 -18.24 -37.01
N ASN A 662 -12.00 -18.86 -37.91
CA ASN A 662 -13.34 -18.38 -38.21
C ASN A 662 -14.27 -18.69 -37.02
N ALA A 663 -14.81 -17.65 -36.42
CA ALA A 663 -15.57 -17.72 -35.18
C ALA A 663 -17.02 -17.24 -35.38
N ASN A 664 -17.97 -18.13 -35.16
CA ASN A 664 -19.41 -17.85 -35.15
C ASN A 664 -19.91 -17.79 -33.70
N THR A 665 -19.31 -16.92 -32.89
CA THR A 665 -19.55 -16.88 -31.44
C THR A 665 -19.02 -15.59 -30.82
N LYS A 666 -19.66 -15.14 -29.73
CA LYS A 666 -19.18 -14.01 -28.92
C LYS A 666 -18.09 -14.44 -27.91
N VAL A 667 -17.72 -15.72 -27.85
CA VAL A 667 -16.77 -16.22 -26.83
C VAL A 667 -15.38 -15.58 -26.95
N LEU A 668 -15.02 -15.04 -28.13
CA LEU A 668 -13.79 -14.26 -28.34
C LEU A 668 -13.67 -13.03 -27.42
N GLN A 669 -14.80 -12.50 -26.94
CA GLN A 669 -14.84 -11.33 -26.06
C GLN A 669 -14.52 -11.68 -24.59
N THR A 670 -14.55 -12.97 -24.25
CA THR A 670 -14.45 -13.46 -22.88
C THR A 670 -12.99 -13.70 -22.45
N ARG A 671 -12.79 -14.23 -21.23
CA ARG A 671 -11.48 -14.65 -20.71
C ARG A 671 -11.21 -16.15 -20.81
N ILE A 672 -12.15 -16.94 -21.34
CA ILE A 672 -12.00 -18.41 -21.43
C ILE A 672 -11.26 -18.86 -22.70
N LEU A 673 -10.86 -17.91 -23.55
CA LEU A 673 -9.96 -18.11 -24.69
C LEU A 673 -8.69 -17.26 -24.53
N ASP A 674 -7.57 -17.79 -25.01
CA ASP A 674 -6.31 -17.07 -25.11
C ASP A 674 -6.39 -16.05 -26.26
N GLN A 675 -5.97 -14.81 -26.02
CA GLN A 675 -6.06 -13.75 -27.02
C GLN A 675 -5.00 -13.85 -28.13
N HIS A 676 -3.93 -14.63 -27.93
CA HIS A 676 -2.87 -14.75 -28.92
C HIS A 676 -3.28 -15.63 -30.10
N ASN A 677 -4.09 -16.67 -29.86
CA ASN A 677 -4.47 -17.64 -30.89
C ASN A 677 -5.94 -18.08 -30.86
N TYR A 678 -6.75 -17.56 -29.91
CA TYR A 678 -8.16 -17.88 -29.73
C TYR A 678 -8.45 -19.36 -29.45
N LEU A 679 -7.46 -20.08 -28.92
CA LEU A 679 -7.66 -21.41 -28.35
C LEU A 679 -8.17 -21.30 -26.91
N VAL A 680 -8.72 -22.40 -26.40
CA VAL A 680 -9.19 -22.43 -25.01
C VAL A 680 -8.03 -22.29 -24.03
N VAL A 681 -8.30 -21.62 -22.91
CA VAL A 681 -7.32 -21.52 -21.81
C VAL A 681 -7.10 -22.86 -21.11
N LYS A 682 -6.03 -22.96 -20.33
CA LYS A 682 -5.79 -24.08 -19.43
C LYS A 682 -6.93 -24.21 -18.41
N ASP A 683 -7.27 -25.45 -18.04
CA ASP A 683 -8.37 -25.77 -17.12
C ASP A 683 -9.74 -25.20 -17.58
N PHE A 684 -9.98 -25.23 -18.90
CA PHE A 684 -11.14 -24.65 -19.57
C PHE A 684 -12.49 -24.87 -18.85
N MET A 685 -12.79 -26.10 -18.40
CA MET A 685 -14.03 -26.40 -17.66
C MET A 685 -14.22 -25.56 -16.39
N LYS A 686 -13.13 -25.35 -15.63
CA LYS A 686 -13.14 -24.52 -14.41
C LYS A 686 -13.30 -23.05 -14.75
N GLU A 687 -12.68 -22.60 -15.84
CA GLU A 687 -12.76 -21.21 -16.31
C GLU A 687 -14.15 -20.86 -16.86
N VAL A 688 -14.85 -21.83 -17.47
CA VAL A 688 -16.27 -21.73 -17.84
C VAL A 688 -17.16 -21.52 -16.61
N GLN A 689 -16.96 -22.30 -15.54
CA GLN A 689 -17.66 -22.09 -14.27
C GLN A 689 -17.30 -20.73 -13.64
N GLY A 690 -16.02 -20.35 -13.68
CA GLY A 690 -15.54 -19.08 -13.16
C GLY A 690 -16.13 -17.87 -13.90
N LEU A 691 -16.31 -17.94 -15.22
CA LEU A 691 -16.96 -16.87 -15.98
C LEU A 691 -18.44 -16.70 -15.58
N TYR A 692 -19.15 -17.81 -15.33
CA TYR A 692 -20.52 -17.76 -14.81
C TYR A 692 -20.58 -17.14 -13.41
N GLU A 693 -19.64 -17.50 -12.54
CA GLU A 693 -19.48 -16.92 -11.21
C GLU A 693 -19.19 -15.42 -11.26
N ASP A 694 -18.38 -14.96 -12.23
CA ASP A 694 -18.11 -13.54 -12.40
C ASP A 694 -19.38 -12.75 -12.69
N ILE A 695 -20.32 -13.31 -13.46
CA ILE A 695 -21.64 -12.70 -13.73
C ILE A 695 -22.45 -12.60 -12.43
N ILE A 696 -22.50 -13.67 -11.63
CA ILE A 696 -23.23 -13.69 -10.35
C ILE A 696 -22.63 -12.68 -9.36
N LEU A 697 -21.30 -12.68 -9.21
CA LEU A 697 -20.60 -11.77 -8.30
C LEU A 697 -20.71 -10.30 -8.73
N SER A 698 -20.92 -10.05 -10.03
CA SER A 698 -21.15 -8.70 -10.55
C SER A 698 -22.48 -8.10 -10.11
N MET A 699 -23.43 -8.91 -9.64
CA MET A 699 -24.70 -8.41 -9.07
C MET A 699 -24.46 -7.47 -7.90
N PHE A 700 -23.39 -7.66 -7.11
CA PHE A 700 -23.04 -6.77 -6.00
C PHE A 700 -22.67 -5.35 -6.43
N ALA A 701 -22.38 -5.14 -7.72
CA ALA A 701 -22.17 -3.81 -8.27
C ALA A 701 -23.46 -2.97 -8.26
N GLN A 702 -24.63 -3.60 -8.29
CA GLN A 702 -25.95 -2.97 -8.26
C GLN A 702 -26.75 -3.42 -7.02
N PRO A 703 -26.67 -2.66 -5.91
CA PRO A 703 -27.40 -2.95 -4.67
C PRO A 703 -28.93 -2.97 -4.78
N ARG A 704 -29.48 -2.35 -5.83
CA ARG A 704 -30.93 -2.31 -6.13
C ARG A 704 -31.46 -3.60 -6.72
N LEU A 705 -30.61 -4.57 -7.05
CA LEU A 705 -31.11 -5.87 -7.49
C LEU A 705 -31.84 -6.55 -6.33
N LEU A 706 -33.03 -7.09 -6.57
CA LEU A 706 -33.87 -7.71 -5.54
C LEU A 706 -33.14 -8.82 -4.81
N ALA A 707 -32.34 -9.61 -5.53
CA ALA A 707 -31.54 -10.68 -4.96
C ALA A 707 -30.40 -10.17 -4.05
N VAL A 708 -30.04 -8.88 -4.07
CA VAL A 708 -28.94 -8.31 -3.27
C VAL A 708 -29.46 -7.79 -1.94
N VAL A 709 -29.14 -8.54 -0.88
CA VAL A 709 -29.61 -8.33 0.50
C VAL A 709 -28.46 -8.06 1.45
N TRP A 710 -28.74 -7.67 2.69
CA TRP A 710 -27.71 -7.52 3.72
C TRP A 710 -27.15 -8.89 4.14
N ALA A 711 -25.84 -8.98 4.37
CA ALA A 711 -25.23 -10.22 4.84
C ALA A 711 -25.57 -10.53 6.31
N ASN A 712 -25.87 -9.51 7.11
CA ASN A 712 -26.31 -9.65 8.49
C ASN A 712 -27.74 -10.22 8.58
N ASP A 713 -28.64 -9.75 7.72
CA ASP A 713 -30.02 -10.23 7.63
C ASP A 713 -30.44 -10.37 6.16
N THR A 714 -30.55 -11.62 5.70
CA THR A 714 -30.82 -11.94 4.29
C THR A 714 -32.29 -11.74 3.89
N SER A 715 -33.18 -11.41 4.84
CA SER A 715 -34.58 -11.11 4.56
C SER A 715 -34.78 -9.66 4.09
N VAL A 716 -33.81 -8.78 4.36
CA VAL A 716 -33.89 -7.35 4.08
C VAL A 716 -33.12 -6.97 2.81
N LYS A 717 -33.85 -6.41 1.84
CA LYS A 717 -33.28 -5.86 0.60
C LYS A 717 -32.37 -4.68 0.92
N SER A 718 -31.18 -4.64 0.29
CA SER A 718 -30.19 -3.64 0.65
C SER A 718 -30.46 -2.26 0.04
N GLY A 719 -30.96 -2.24 -1.21
CA GLY A 719 -31.08 -1.01 -1.99
C GLY A 719 -29.78 -0.19 -1.97
N ASN A 720 -29.90 1.13 -2.20
CA ASN A 720 -28.75 2.04 -2.18
C ASN A 720 -28.36 2.54 -0.78
N GLU A 721 -28.91 1.95 0.28
CA GLU A 721 -28.55 2.31 1.64
C GLU A 721 -27.08 1.95 1.94
N LYS A 722 -26.44 2.72 2.82
CA LYS A 722 -25.06 2.44 3.25
C LYS A 722 -25.00 1.34 4.32
N GLY A 723 -26.11 1.07 5.02
CA GLY A 723 -26.18 0.01 6.03
C GLY A 723 -25.22 0.21 7.18
N ALA A 724 -25.21 1.40 7.80
CA ALA A 724 -24.33 1.72 8.93
C ALA A 724 -24.55 0.76 10.13
N ASP A 725 -25.80 0.36 10.36
CA ASP A 725 -26.19 -0.57 11.43
C ASP A 725 -26.13 -2.04 10.99
N MET A 726 -25.89 -2.31 9.70
CA MET A 726 -25.85 -3.66 9.12
C MET A 726 -24.42 -4.22 9.19
N LEU A 727 -24.00 -4.50 10.42
CA LEU A 727 -22.65 -4.96 10.74
C LEU A 727 -22.47 -6.46 10.46
N TYR A 728 -21.36 -6.83 9.82
CA TYR A 728 -21.01 -8.22 9.51
C TYR A 728 -19.53 -8.51 9.83
N PRO A 729 -19.18 -9.74 10.30
CA PRO A 729 -17.81 -10.07 10.65
C PRO A 729 -16.81 -9.85 9.50
N CYS A 730 -15.72 -9.15 9.76
CA CYS A 730 -14.65 -8.88 8.82
C CYS A 730 -13.29 -8.81 9.52
N THR A 731 -12.23 -9.07 8.78
CA THR A 731 -10.86 -8.76 9.20
C THR A 731 -10.43 -7.50 8.48
N ARG A 732 -10.13 -6.44 9.22
CA ARG A 732 -9.52 -5.20 8.68
C ARG A 732 -8.02 -5.24 8.87
N GLU A 733 -7.30 -4.72 7.89
CA GLU A 733 -5.86 -4.56 7.97
C GLU A 733 -5.44 -3.17 7.49
N ARG A 734 -4.43 -2.60 8.15
CA ARG A 734 -3.82 -1.34 7.75
C ARG A 734 -2.32 -1.40 7.97
N THR A 735 -1.58 -0.96 6.97
CA THR A 735 -0.13 -0.83 7.04
C THR A 735 0.22 0.62 7.31
N ASP A 736 0.74 0.89 8.50
CA ASP A 736 1.25 2.20 8.89
C ASP A 736 2.72 2.09 9.30
N ILE A 737 3.44 3.20 9.26
CA ILE A 737 4.78 3.28 9.82
C ILE A 737 4.64 3.36 11.33
N ARG A 738 5.20 2.39 12.05
CA ARG A 738 5.20 2.34 13.51
C ARG A 738 6.62 2.30 14.04
N TYR A 739 6.80 2.82 15.25
CA TYR A 739 8.08 2.69 15.93
C TYR A 739 8.31 1.25 16.38
N LYS A 740 9.54 0.79 16.20
CA LYS A 740 10.04 -0.48 16.72
C LYS A 740 11.24 -0.21 17.61
N TYR A 741 11.10 -0.56 18.88
CA TYR A 741 12.12 -0.38 19.90
C TYR A 741 12.92 -1.68 20.12
N HIS A 742 14.24 -1.58 19.94
CA HIS A 742 15.20 -2.65 20.20
C HIS A 742 15.79 -2.51 21.61
N ALA A 743 15.02 -2.94 22.61
CA ALA A 743 15.40 -2.79 24.02
C ALA A 743 16.74 -3.44 24.38
N ARG A 744 17.03 -4.61 23.81
CA ARG A 744 18.27 -5.37 24.08
C ARG A 744 19.52 -4.58 23.72
N ASP A 745 19.50 -3.92 22.57
CA ASP A 745 20.66 -3.19 22.04
C ASP A 745 20.92 -1.93 22.85
N LEU A 746 19.86 -1.21 23.25
CA LEU A 746 19.97 -0.04 24.11
C LEU A 746 20.58 -0.41 25.48
N TRP A 747 20.07 -1.47 26.10
CA TRP A 747 20.57 -1.93 27.40
C TRP A 747 21.99 -2.47 27.33
N ALA A 748 22.39 -3.13 26.26
CA ALA A 748 23.76 -3.61 26.08
C ALA A 748 24.77 -2.45 26.10
N VAL A 749 24.50 -1.38 25.35
CA VAL A 749 25.38 -0.20 25.27
C VAL A 749 25.42 0.54 26.62
N TYR A 750 24.27 0.81 27.23
CA TYR A 750 24.24 1.52 28.51
C TYR A 750 24.85 0.71 29.66
N SER A 751 24.62 -0.60 29.72
CA SER A 751 25.16 -1.44 30.79
C SER A 751 26.68 -1.44 30.78
N VAL A 752 27.30 -1.57 29.59
CA VAL A 752 28.76 -1.48 29.44
C VAL A 752 29.27 -0.08 29.82
N ALA A 753 28.62 0.98 29.33
CA ALA A 753 29.05 2.35 29.60
C ALA A 753 28.92 2.74 31.08
N ILE A 754 27.84 2.33 31.74
CA ILE A 754 27.59 2.56 33.17
C ILE A 754 28.54 1.72 34.02
N LEU A 755 28.76 0.44 33.69
CA LEU A 755 29.69 -0.42 34.42
C LEU A 755 31.10 0.16 34.43
N LEU A 756 31.61 0.57 33.27
CA LEU A 756 32.92 1.20 33.15
C LEU A 756 32.98 2.54 33.91
N ALA A 757 31.91 3.34 33.88
CA ALA A 757 31.83 4.57 34.66
C ALA A 757 31.84 4.32 36.18
N ILE A 758 31.10 3.31 36.67
CA ILE A 758 31.08 2.92 38.08
C ILE A 758 32.49 2.50 38.54
N ILE A 759 33.17 1.66 37.75
CA ILE A 759 34.55 1.24 38.02
C ILE A 759 35.48 2.46 38.05
N GLY A 760 35.34 3.39 37.10
CA GLY A 760 36.15 4.60 37.06
C GLY A 760 35.92 5.54 38.24
N VAL A 761 34.66 5.75 38.63
CA VAL A 761 34.31 6.52 39.82
C VAL A 761 34.81 5.85 41.09
N ALA A 762 34.75 4.52 41.21
CA ALA A 762 35.31 3.78 42.34
C ALA A 762 36.82 3.98 42.46
N PHE A 763 37.55 3.96 41.34
CA PHE A 763 38.96 4.32 41.34
C PHE A 763 39.18 5.77 41.76
N GLY A 764 38.46 6.74 41.19
CA GLY A 764 38.60 8.14 41.61
C GLY A 764 38.30 8.35 43.10
N LEU A 765 37.28 7.67 43.64
CA LEU A 765 36.96 7.68 45.07
C LEU A 765 38.09 7.14 45.94
N ALA A 766 38.69 6.02 45.56
CA ALA A 766 39.83 5.48 46.29
C ALA A 766 41.03 6.45 46.28
N ALA A 767 41.24 7.21 45.20
CA ALA A 767 42.25 8.27 45.17
C ALA A 767 41.88 9.42 46.14
N VAL A 768 40.62 9.85 46.17
CA VAL A 768 40.14 10.89 47.09
C VAL A 768 40.28 10.47 48.55
N ARG A 769 39.96 9.22 48.89
CA ARG A 769 40.08 8.69 50.27
C ARG A 769 41.53 8.64 50.75
N GLU A 770 42.47 8.34 49.86
CA GLU A 770 43.90 8.27 50.17
C GLU A 770 44.55 9.67 50.24
N GLU A 771 44.05 10.65 49.49
CA GLU A 771 44.60 12.01 49.47
C GLU A 771 43.94 12.97 50.46
N GLY A 772 42.69 12.72 50.87
CA GLY A 772 41.92 13.58 51.77
C GLY A 772 41.51 14.94 51.18
N LEU A 773 41.91 15.24 49.94
CA LEU A 773 41.71 16.51 49.25
C LEU A 773 41.33 16.26 47.79
N VAL A 774 40.38 17.02 47.25
CA VAL A 774 40.01 16.97 45.82
C VAL A 774 40.84 18.01 45.07
N ARG A 775 41.63 17.56 44.09
CA ARG A 775 42.48 18.45 43.27
C ARG A 775 41.96 18.58 41.85
N ASN A 776 42.07 19.78 41.28
CA ASN A 776 41.76 20.05 39.88
C ASN A 776 43.05 20.02 39.04
N THR A 777 42.94 19.87 37.73
CA THR A 777 44.10 19.91 36.79
C THR A 777 44.36 21.32 36.26
N ARG A 778 43.76 22.36 36.87
CA ARG A 778 43.96 23.76 36.45
C ARG A 778 45.37 24.22 36.80
N PHE A 779 45.89 25.19 36.03
CA PHE A 779 47.19 25.81 36.27
C PHE A 779 47.38 26.27 37.73
N SER A 780 46.35 26.85 38.35
CA SER A 780 46.40 27.25 39.76
C SER A 780 46.63 26.09 40.73
N SER A 781 46.11 24.90 40.44
CA SER A 781 46.34 23.69 41.23
C SER A 781 47.73 23.09 41.00
N ILE A 782 48.26 23.24 39.78
CA ILE A 782 49.64 22.85 39.43
C ILE A 782 50.64 23.72 40.17
N VAL A 783 50.48 25.06 40.10
CA VAL A 783 51.33 26.02 40.82
C VAL A 783 51.24 25.84 42.33
N ALA A 784 50.06 25.55 42.88
CA ALA A 784 49.90 25.25 44.29
C ALA A 784 50.67 23.99 44.73
N ALA A 785 50.86 23.01 43.85
CA ALA A 785 51.60 21.79 44.12
C ALA A 785 53.12 21.94 43.96
N THR A 786 53.58 22.93 43.18
CA THR A 786 55.00 23.14 42.84
C THR A 786 55.61 24.40 43.48
N ARG A 787 54.94 24.97 44.48
CA ARG A 787 55.29 26.28 45.07
C ARG A 787 56.73 26.35 45.63
N GLY A 788 57.42 27.44 45.31
CA GLY A 788 58.61 27.91 46.01
C GLY A 788 58.27 28.93 47.11
N PRO A 789 59.26 29.38 47.91
CA PRO A 789 59.04 30.16 49.15
C PRO A 789 58.23 31.46 48.97
N GLY A 790 58.30 32.10 47.80
CA GLY A 790 57.58 33.35 47.52
C GLY A 790 56.06 33.22 47.42
N LEU A 791 55.52 32.04 47.07
CA LEU A 791 54.08 31.81 46.95
C LEU A 791 53.46 31.29 48.26
N GLU A 792 54.23 30.99 49.31
CA GLU A 792 53.70 30.51 50.60
C GLU A 792 52.85 31.56 51.34
N LYS A 793 52.99 32.84 50.99
CA LYS A 793 52.25 33.98 51.57
C LYS A 793 50.75 33.96 51.26
N LEU A 794 50.31 33.18 50.27
CA LEU A 794 48.90 33.07 49.89
C LEU A 794 48.23 31.88 50.62
N PRO A 795 46.98 32.00 51.07
CA PRO A 795 46.24 30.91 51.70
C PRO A 795 45.76 29.90 50.64
N TRP A 796 46.66 29.02 50.20
CA TRP A 796 46.35 27.98 49.19
C TRP A 796 45.56 26.78 49.74
N ALA A 797 45.40 26.69 51.07
CA ALA A 797 44.82 25.52 51.71
C ALA A 797 43.29 25.51 51.62
N THR A 798 42.74 24.42 51.09
CA THR A 798 41.39 23.93 51.36
C THR A 798 41.44 23.11 52.65
N SER A 799 41.79 23.75 53.78
CA SER A 799 41.68 23.11 55.10
C SER A 799 40.24 23.30 55.61
N PRO A 800 39.67 22.36 56.38
CA PRO A 800 38.24 22.41 56.74
C PRO A 800 37.79 23.64 57.54
N ASN A 801 38.72 24.45 58.06
CA ASN A 801 38.44 25.62 58.92
C ASN A 801 39.30 26.86 58.61
N SER A 802 39.77 27.06 57.37
CA SER A 802 40.48 28.30 56.99
C SER A 802 39.64 29.19 56.08
N ASP A 803 39.50 30.46 56.46
CA ASP A 803 38.76 31.52 55.75
C ASP A 803 38.97 31.47 54.23
N HIS A 804 37.88 31.26 53.49
CA HIS A 804 37.86 31.10 52.05
C HIS A 804 38.03 32.44 51.32
N ARG A 805 39.27 32.93 51.18
CA ARG A 805 39.58 33.96 50.17
C ARG A 805 40.05 33.27 48.87
N PRO A 806 39.40 33.48 47.71
CA PRO A 806 39.78 32.80 46.49
C PRO A 806 41.13 33.33 45.97
N VAL A 807 42.15 32.46 45.97
CA VAL A 807 43.46 32.72 45.35
C VAL A 807 43.36 33.00 43.82
N ALA A 808 42.21 32.73 43.22
CA ALA A 808 41.93 32.93 41.79
C ALA A 808 42.06 34.39 41.31
N GLY A 809 41.98 35.38 42.21
CA GLY A 809 42.14 36.80 41.87
C GLY A 809 43.59 37.32 41.93
N ALA A 810 44.56 36.52 42.41
CA ALA A 810 45.95 36.96 42.54
C ALA A 810 46.67 36.98 41.19
N LYS A 811 47.29 38.12 40.86
CA LYS A 811 48.16 38.23 39.67
C LYS A 811 49.53 37.63 39.98
N VAL A 812 49.91 36.63 39.19
CA VAL A 812 51.16 35.89 39.35
C VAL A 812 52.00 36.08 38.07
N GLY A 813 53.29 36.37 38.24
CA GLY A 813 54.26 36.49 37.15
C GLY A 813 55.35 35.42 37.23
N TYR A 814 56.00 35.12 36.11
CA TYR A 814 57.21 34.28 36.04
C TYR A 814 58.44 35.16 35.85
N GLY A 815 59.50 34.96 36.64
CA GLY A 815 60.72 35.76 36.58
C GLY A 815 61.71 35.37 37.68
N LEU A 816 62.65 36.25 38.00
CA LEU A 816 63.61 36.04 39.08
C LEU A 816 62.93 36.33 40.43
N VAL A 817 62.94 35.32 41.31
CA VAL A 817 62.35 35.37 42.65
C VAL A 817 63.44 35.02 43.68
N PRO A 818 63.51 35.70 44.84
CA PRO A 818 64.47 35.39 45.89
C PRO A 818 64.29 33.95 46.42
N ARG A 819 65.38 33.19 46.55
CA ARG A 819 65.34 31.80 47.03
C ARG A 819 65.01 31.67 48.52
N ASP A 820 65.26 32.70 49.33
CA ASP A 820 64.89 32.75 50.75
C ASP A 820 64.23 34.11 51.08
N PRO A 821 62.98 34.15 51.57
CA PRO A 821 62.27 35.41 51.80
C PRO A 821 62.73 36.19 53.04
N HIS A 822 63.58 35.60 53.89
CA HIS A 822 64.07 36.21 55.14
C HIS A 822 65.55 36.63 55.11
N SER A 823 66.31 36.24 54.08
CA SER A 823 67.68 36.69 53.89
C SER A 823 67.71 37.74 52.77
N GLY A 824 67.91 39.01 53.11
CA GLY A 824 67.93 40.14 52.15
C GLY A 824 69.03 40.10 51.08
N ALA A 825 69.74 38.99 50.90
CA ALA A 825 70.80 38.79 49.90
C ALA A 825 70.93 37.31 49.49
N GLY A 826 69.81 36.64 49.18
CA GLY A 826 69.80 35.26 48.69
C GLY A 826 69.91 35.16 47.16
N VAL A 827 70.50 34.07 46.66
CA VAL A 827 70.60 33.71 45.23
C VAL A 827 69.21 33.76 44.58
N GLU A 828 69.02 34.57 43.54
CA GLU A 828 67.76 34.66 42.80
C GLU A 828 67.59 33.41 41.91
N THR A 829 66.38 32.85 41.87
CA THR A 829 66.05 31.68 41.04
C THR A 829 64.81 31.96 40.20
N TYR A 830 64.73 31.38 39.00
CA TYR A 830 63.54 31.51 38.16
C TYR A 830 62.36 30.77 38.78
N GLY A 831 61.26 31.48 39.01
CA GLY A 831 60.07 30.94 39.65
C GLY A 831 58.85 31.82 39.48
N PHE A 832 57.70 31.31 39.91
CA PHE A 832 56.46 32.07 39.97
C PHE A 832 56.37 32.84 41.30
N GLY A 833 55.95 34.10 41.23
CA GLY A 833 55.71 34.95 42.41
C GLY A 833 54.59 35.96 42.18
N ILE A 834 54.20 36.66 43.24
CA ILE A 834 53.12 37.66 43.20
C ILE A 834 53.61 38.99 42.58
N GLU A 835 52.68 39.77 42.03
CA GLU A 835 52.95 41.13 41.52
C GLU A 835 53.72 41.96 42.57
N GLY A 836 54.93 42.42 42.23
CA GLY A 836 55.85 43.14 43.13
C GLY A 836 57.05 42.35 43.63
N ASP A 837 56.92 41.02 43.77
CA ASP A 837 57.99 40.12 44.26
C ASP A 837 58.80 39.45 43.13
N VAL A 838 58.37 39.61 41.87
CA VAL A 838 58.98 39.00 40.68
C VAL A 838 59.70 40.06 39.85
N LYS A 839 61.02 39.92 39.67
CA LYS A 839 61.75 40.70 38.68
C LYS A 839 61.62 40.06 37.30
N GLN A 840 60.84 40.71 36.44
CA GLN A 840 60.75 40.37 35.02
C GLN A 840 61.65 41.33 34.24
N PRO A 841 62.48 40.87 33.29
CA PRO A 841 63.29 41.77 32.49
C PRO A 841 62.40 42.81 31.81
N GLN A 842 62.66 44.08 32.10
CA GLN A 842 61.92 45.20 31.53
C GLN A 842 62.23 45.24 30.03
N ARG A 843 61.20 45.25 29.19
CA ARG A 843 61.36 45.45 27.74
C ARG A 843 62.03 46.82 27.55
N GLU A 844 63.28 46.85 27.09
CA GLU A 844 63.97 48.09 26.74
C GLU A 844 63.10 48.88 25.74
N GLU A 845 62.64 50.05 26.17
CA GLU A 845 62.09 51.07 25.29
C GLU A 845 63.24 51.59 24.42
N ALA A 846 63.36 51.07 23.20
CA ALA A 846 64.25 51.60 22.19
C ALA A 846 63.85 53.05 21.86
N GLY A 847 64.61 54.00 22.40
CA GLY A 847 64.48 55.42 22.11
C GLY A 847 64.86 55.77 20.66
N ARG A 848 64.04 56.64 20.06
CA ARG A 848 64.27 57.56 18.93
C ARG A 848 65.31 57.20 17.84
N THR A 849 64.74 56.93 16.67
CA THR A 849 65.22 57.03 15.27
C THR A 849 66.45 57.91 14.96
N PRO A 850 67.19 57.52 13.91
CA PRO A 850 67.37 58.45 12.80
C PRO A 850 66.99 57.88 11.42
N SER A 851 66.51 58.81 10.62
CA SER A 851 66.13 58.76 9.22
C SER A 851 67.26 58.44 8.23
N ARG A 852 66.86 57.87 7.09
CA ARG A 852 67.60 57.72 5.81
C ARG A 852 68.85 56.84 5.84
N LEU A 853 68.75 55.66 5.21
CA LEU A 853 69.63 55.29 4.09
C LEU A 853 68.97 54.14 3.30
N GLY A 854 69.04 54.23 1.97
CA GLY A 854 68.30 53.42 1.02
C GLY A 854 68.72 51.95 0.96
N SER A 855 67.75 51.09 0.63
CA SER A 855 67.98 49.72 0.18
C SER A 855 68.67 49.72 -1.19
N PRO A 856 69.80 49.04 -1.37
CA PRO A 856 70.30 48.71 -2.69
C PRO A 856 69.47 47.55 -3.26
N PHE A 857 68.91 47.83 -4.42
CA PHE A 857 68.48 46.92 -5.49
C PHE A 857 69.02 45.49 -5.50
N GLN A 858 68.11 44.55 -5.79
CA GLN A 858 68.01 43.69 -7.01
C GLN A 858 67.65 42.24 -6.62
N ARG A 859 66.41 41.77 -6.79
CA ARG A 859 65.71 41.27 -8.00
C ARG A 859 66.43 40.15 -8.78
N SER A 860 65.61 39.14 -9.12
CA SER A 860 65.78 38.05 -10.11
C SER A 860 66.35 36.74 -9.50
N ALA A 861 65.92 35.53 -9.84
CA ALA A 861 65.05 35.01 -10.89
C ALA A 861 64.60 33.56 -10.56
N PHE A 862 63.69 33.03 -11.40
CA PHE A 862 63.33 31.62 -11.66
C PHE A 862 61.99 31.04 -11.12
N ASN A 863 60.95 31.31 -11.91
CA ASN A 863 59.99 30.40 -12.58
C ASN A 863 59.57 29.08 -11.88
N ARG A 864 58.28 28.81 -11.63
CA ARG A 864 57.15 28.51 -12.56
C ARG A 864 57.43 27.49 -13.67
N ARG A 865 56.97 26.24 -13.46
CA ARG A 865 56.39 25.23 -14.41
C ARG A 865 56.57 23.85 -13.76
N TRP A 866 55.59 22.98 -13.47
CA TRP A 866 54.48 22.45 -14.27
C TRP A 866 53.46 21.74 -13.35
N SER A 867 52.17 21.90 -13.62
CA SER A 867 51.18 20.81 -13.53
C SER A 867 50.01 21.08 -14.50
N ARG A 868 50.21 20.62 -15.73
CA ARG A 868 49.21 20.18 -16.72
C ARG A 868 49.12 18.66 -16.53
N LEU A 869 48.08 17.86 -16.77
CA LEU A 869 46.78 17.84 -17.47
C LEU A 869 46.10 16.57 -16.86
N SER A 870 44.79 16.28 -16.92
CA SER A 870 43.92 16.17 -18.09
C SER A 870 42.52 15.79 -17.60
N THR A 871 41.49 16.41 -18.19
CA THR A 871 40.14 15.87 -18.28
C THR A 871 39.93 15.51 -19.74
N GLN A 872 39.49 14.29 -20.03
CA GLN A 872 38.92 13.92 -21.33
C GLN A 872 37.70 13.01 -21.12
N GLN A 873 36.57 13.49 -21.63
CA GLN A 873 35.42 12.76 -22.21
C GLN A 873 34.89 11.50 -21.51
N MET A 874 33.72 11.64 -20.85
CA MET A 874 32.42 11.12 -21.31
C MET A 874 31.29 11.76 -20.51
#